data_AF-A0A1H6F8G7-F1
#
_entry.id   AF-A0A1H6F8G7-F1
#
_cell.length_a   1.000
_cell.length_b   1.000
_cell.length_c   1.000
_cell.angle_alpha   90.00
_cell.angle_beta   90.00
_cell.angle_gamma   90.00
#
_symmetry.space_group_name_H-M   'P 1'
#
loop_
_entity.id
_entity.type
_entity.pdbx_description
1 polymer ?
#
loop_
_entity_poly.entity_id
_entity_poly.type
_entity_poly.pdbx_seq_one_letter_code
_entity_poly.pdbx_strand_id
1 'polypeptide(L)'
;MSNQSVGQGSLIVRFTNETTVSDIVDNVGIGDIFIIAGQSNASGRGNTLNNYTHGSLKATLFGNDDTWKNLEDATDNNANQVDAVSSDPIVGGSPWPLIATYIMASENIPVAFVPTSIGATTILQWQPGANHSDPSTLYGSMNRRISAVGGSAKAILFFQGEWDLVYGTSQAVYESRLNTFVNTAISDFAGLKTMVGQIGETKYSGDDAVRAAQIKVLHTNVNAILGPVTYDINLTVDNLHFKTDTEMAEFARRWYKAIDKAFYGGTNGYGPIVDETNVRYDLLQNKITVPFTDDTYPVIKPASTVEPSSFELKNDGNTISISSVTIVDDIIEISPAVALNTSQSVTLTYASLNEGVDKAIYDNDDLPAENFYNIDVRMLNIWDGSENTDWNTSNNWSMNLVPTTFDDVIIPNSANNPEIDSGVAANCINLTVESGASLTIKNGGSLINTGTITYNGTIDIEKSISVGEWHLISIPTTGITANTFVGDYLQSWNETIPEWVDIKDTETILNTNIGYALWAVGGKSSYTFTGAPLTGTQIAAVSLSDNFNQGNENGNDGANLLGNPYPSSIDWSDLYDTWGAVYYWDPSANAGAGDYIEWNDGAGSGSQYVSPMQGFFIVVNESNTTNGSGIFELTNDDRVHSGATNFYKSKLQNGIVLEARSGENTDELFIRFNEDASPDFDLQRDALKFLSGADGISQLYAITENWKLAIDVRPETETIQLGFENETDGIYSISAKERDGILKIILEDTKTEKFHNLGKADYEFAWDVTDNEKRFKLHLDAVEINKTPISESNILIYAANQQIFIKGAEKGTVSVMDVMGRIVLQQAISGSELTGIPVNLRAGVYVVVVKTGLEISTQNVFIKS
;
A
#
# COMPACT_ATOMS: atom_id res chain seq x y z
N MET A 1 -48.63 26.62 1.17
CA MET A 1 -48.76 27.89 1.92
C MET A 1 -47.38 28.21 2.49
N SER A 2 -46.69 29.27 2.06
CA SER A 2 -45.26 29.48 2.38
C SER A 2 -44.97 30.39 3.58
N ASN A 3 -45.99 30.93 4.27
CA ASN A 3 -45.86 31.89 5.38
C ASN A 3 -46.88 31.62 6.50
N GLN A 4 -47.08 30.35 6.87
CA GLN A 4 -47.98 29.99 7.97
C GLN A 4 -47.17 29.30 9.06
N SER A 5 -47.52 29.55 10.32
CA SER A 5 -46.89 28.88 11.46
C SER A 5 -47.25 27.39 11.48
N VAL A 6 -46.38 26.57 12.06
CA VAL A 6 -46.66 25.17 12.38
C VAL A 6 -47.97 25.09 13.19
N GLY A 7 -48.81 24.13 12.85
CA GLY A 7 -50.12 23.95 13.47
C GLY A 7 -51.15 23.37 12.49
N GLN A 8 -52.38 23.23 12.96
CA GLN A 8 -53.47 22.62 12.20
C GLN A 8 -54.75 23.45 12.30
N GLY A 9 -55.51 23.51 11.21
CA GLY A 9 -56.77 24.25 11.17
C GLY A 9 -57.59 23.94 9.93
N SER A 10 -58.54 24.82 9.61
CA SER A 10 -59.40 24.65 8.43
C SER A 10 -58.95 25.56 7.29
N LEU A 11 -58.83 25.00 6.09
CA LEU A 11 -58.68 25.77 4.86
C LEU A 11 -60.06 26.09 4.30
N ILE A 12 -60.40 27.38 4.27
CA ILE A 12 -61.68 27.86 3.75
C ILE A 12 -61.44 28.55 2.41
N VAL A 13 -62.06 28.02 1.35
CA VAL A 13 -62.10 28.67 0.04
C VAL A 13 -63.45 29.34 -0.10
N ARG A 14 -63.48 30.64 -0.43
CA ARG A 14 -64.72 31.42 -0.59
C ARG A 14 -64.57 32.44 -1.70
N PHE A 15 -65.67 32.78 -2.35
CA PHE A 15 -65.68 33.86 -3.35
C PHE A 15 -65.44 35.21 -2.68
N THR A 16 -64.66 36.08 -3.32
CA THR A 16 -64.36 37.43 -2.79
C THR A 16 -65.58 38.34 -2.82
N ASN A 17 -66.48 38.15 -3.78
CA ASN A 17 -67.71 38.91 -3.97
C ASN A 17 -68.95 38.27 -3.29
N GLU A 18 -68.88 37.02 -2.83
CA GLU A 18 -69.96 36.32 -2.15
C GLU A 18 -69.41 35.36 -1.09
N THR A 19 -68.99 35.92 0.05
CA THR A 19 -68.29 35.17 1.10
C THR A 19 -69.15 34.15 1.85
N THR A 20 -70.46 34.12 1.59
CA THR A 20 -71.41 33.11 2.10
C THR A 20 -71.36 31.80 1.32
N VAL A 21 -70.80 31.82 0.11
CA VAL A 21 -70.51 30.62 -0.67
C VAL A 21 -69.06 30.24 -0.41
N SER A 22 -68.88 29.19 0.39
CA SER A 22 -67.56 28.69 0.78
C SER A 22 -67.52 27.17 0.77
N ASP A 23 -66.33 26.63 0.60
CA ASP A 23 -65.99 25.25 0.87
C ASP A 23 -64.89 25.18 1.95
N ILE A 24 -64.89 24.11 2.73
CA ILE A 24 -64.02 23.98 3.91
C ILE A 24 -63.39 22.59 3.93
N VAL A 25 -62.07 22.56 4.07
CA VAL A 25 -61.32 21.35 4.42
C VAL A 25 -60.78 21.53 5.83
N ASP A 26 -61.22 20.70 6.76
CA ASP A 26 -60.73 20.70 8.15
C ASP A 26 -59.42 19.91 8.28
N ASN A 27 -58.71 20.13 9.40
CA ASN A 27 -57.48 19.42 9.77
C ASN A 27 -56.31 19.57 8.79
N VAL A 28 -56.25 20.67 8.04
CA VAL A 28 -55.10 21.03 7.21
C VAL A 28 -53.93 21.37 8.13
N GLY A 29 -52.93 20.49 8.15
CA GLY A 29 -51.72 20.62 8.94
C GLY A 29 -50.59 21.31 8.19
N ILE A 30 -49.84 22.14 8.90
CA ILE A 30 -48.49 22.61 8.53
C ILE A 30 -47.56 21.99 9.56
N GLY A 31 -46.79 21.00 9.14
CA GLY A 31 -45.94 20.20 10.01
C GLY A 31 -45.07 19.24 9.19
N ASP A 32 -44.67 18.12 9.79
CA ASP A 32 -43.66 17.23 9.22
C ASP A 32 -44.28 16.02 8.50
N ILE A 33 -43.71 15.67 7.34
CA ILE A 33 -44.10 14.52 6.52
C ILE A 33 -42.99 13.47 6.59
N PHE A 34 -43.34 12.23 6.92
CA PHE A 34 -42.43 11.09 6.94
C PHE A 34 -42.82 10.07 5.87
N ILE A 35 -41.82 9.56 5.15
CA ILE A 35 -42.00 8.51 4.16
C ILE A 35 -41.69 7.18 4.82
N ILE A 36 -42.58 6.21 4.71
CA ILE A 36 -42.39 4.86 5.23
C ILE A 36 -41.96 3.98 4.07
N ALA A 37 -40.75 3.44 4.13
CA ALA A 37 -40.18 2.60 3.07
C ALA A 37 -39.54 1.33 3.65
N GLY A 38 -39.33 0.34 2.77
CA GLY A 38 -38.79 -0.96 3.14
C GLY A 38 -39.84 -2.07 3.01
N GLN A 39 -39.86 -3.02 3.95
CA GLN A 39 -40.62 -4.27 3.77
C GLN A 39 -41.76 -4.48 4.77
N SER A 40 -42.10 -5.75 5.08
CA SER A 40 -43.26 -6.13 5.88
C SER A 40 -43.28 -5.51 7.29
N ASN A 41 -42.14 -5.39 7.96
CA ASN A 41 -42.07 -4.73 9.27
C ASN A 41 -42.27 -3.20 9.19
N ALA A 42 -41.94 -2.57 8.06
CA ALA A 42 -42.28 -1.17 7.80
C ALA A 42 -43.77 -0.99 7.40
N SER A 43 -44.30 -1.88 6.57
CA SER A 43 -45.71 -1.88 6.13
C SER A 43 -46.66 -2.15 7.31
N GLY A 44 -46.30 -3.09 8.18
CA GLY A 44 -47.03 -3.47 9.39
C GLY A 44 -47.54 -4.91 9.33
N ARG A 45 -47.26 -5.69 10.38
CA ARG A 45 -47.71 -7.09 10.55
C ARG A 45 -48.22 -7.39 11.96
N GLY A 46 -48.47 -6.35 12.74
CA GLY A 46 -49.02 -6.43 14.09
C GLY A 46 -50.38 -7.13 14.13
N ASN A 47 -50.65 -7.89 15.19
CA ASN A 47 -51.94 -8.55 15.39
C ASN A 47 -53.07 -7.56 15.72
N THR A 48 -52.72 -6.40 16.28
CA THR A 48 -53.63 -5.34 16.68
C THR A 48 -53.40 -4.10 15.82
N LEU A 49 -54.48 -3.52 15.29
CA LEU A 49 -54.43 -2.22 14.62
C LEU A 49 -54.29 -1.11 15.67
N ASN A 50 -53.26 -0.29 15.52
CA ASN A 50 -52.95 0.77 16.47
C ASN A 50 -53.75 2.04 16.18
N ASN A 51 -53.97 2.85 17.22
CA ASN A 51 -54.59 4.16 17.08
C ASN A 51 -53.65 5.21 17.65
N TYR A 52 -53.61 6.38 17.00
CA TYR A 52 -52.92 7.53 17.57
C TYR A 52 -53.84 8.28 18.55
N THR A 53 -53.25 8.97 19.54
CA THR A 53 -54.00 9.80 20.50
C THR A 53 -53.37 11.17 20.65
N HIS A 54 -54.16 12.23 20.56
CA HIS A 54 -53.74 13.59 20.93
C HIS A 54 -54.97 14.45 21.27
N GLY A 55 -54.80 15.46 22.14
CA GLY A 55 -55.92 16.25 22.67
C GLY A 55 -56.55 17.24 21.68
N SER A 56 -55.82 17.63 20.63
CA SER A 56 -56.24 18.66 19.67
C SER A 56 -55.84 18.35 18.23
N LEU A 57 -54.55 18.04 18.01
CA LEU A 57 -54.00 17.68 16.69
C LEU A 57 -54.48 16.32 16.17
N LYS A 58 -54.51 16.20 14.85
CA LYS A 58 -54.80 14.99 14.07
C LYS A 58 -53.60 14.62 13.21
N ALA A 59 -53.18 13.36 13.27
CA ALA A 59 -52.20 12.82 12.34
C ALA A 59 -52.85 12.49 10.99
N THR A 60 -52.09 12.64 9.91
CA THR A 60 -52.58 12.51 8.53
C THR A 60 -51.86 11.38 7.80
N LEU A 61 -52.53 10.75 6.85
CA LEU A 61 -52.01 9.74 5.93
C LEU A 61 -52.20 10.23 4.50
N PHE A 62 -51.14 10.23 3.70
CA PHE A 62 -51.28 10.27 2.24
C PHE A 62 -51.36 8.82 1.75
N GLY A 63 -52.58 8.34 1.55
CA GLY A 63 -52.80 6.92 1.27
C GLY A 63 -52.28 6.48 -0.09
N ASN A 64 -52.25 5.16 -0.27
CA ASN A 64 -51.94 4.50 -1.54
C ASN A 64 -52.86 4.89 -2.72
N ASP A 65 -54.00 5.52 -2.43
CA ASP A 65 -54.95 6.09 -3.37
C ASP A 65 -54.63 7.54 -3.77
N ASP A 66 -53.46 8.03 -3.38
CA ASP A 66 -52.99 9.42 -3.56
C ASP A 66 -53.93 10.46 -2.92
N THR A 67 -54.62 10.09 -1.83
CA THR A 67 -55.50 11.00 -1.09
C THR A 67 -55.01 11.26 0.33
N TRP A 68 -55.10 12.52 0.75
CA TRP A 68 -54.90 12.93 2.14
C TRP A 68 -56.12 12.57 2.99
N LYS A 69 -55.89 11.84 4.08
CA LYS A 69 -56.93 11.40 5.02
C LYS A 69 -56.42 11.32 6.45
N ASN A 70 -57.33 11.15 7.40
CA ASN A 70 -56.95 10.90 8.79
C ASN A 70 -56.08 9.64 8.87
N LEU A 71 -55.03 9.65 9.70
CA LEU A 71 -54.20 8.47 9.91
C LEU A 71 -55.03 7.35 10.57
N GLU A 72 -55.10 6.21 9.89
CA GLU A 72 -55.74 4.98 10.36
C GLU A 72 -54.77 3.82 10.13
N ASP A 73 -54.82 2.83 11.02
CA ASP A 73 -54.06 1.59 10.88
C ASP A 73 -54.98 0.50 10.31
N ALA A 74 -54.56 -0.35 9.38
CA ALA A 74 -53.23 -0.44 8.79
C ALA A 74 -52.86 0.78 7.95
N THR A 75 -51.70 1.36 8.27
CA THR A 75 -51.18 2.56 7.59
C THR A 75 -50.94 2.30 6.10
N ASP A 76 -50.53 1.08 5.75
CA ASP A 76 -50.27 0.64 4.38
C ASP A 76 -51.39 -0.31 3.88
N ASN A 77 -52.48 0.29 3.42
CA ASN A 77 -53.63 -0.43 2.87
C ASN A 77 -53.71 -0.21 1.36
N ASN A 78 -53.75 -1.29 0.57
CA ASN A 78 -53.74 -1.23 -0.90
C ASN A 78 -55.10 -0.93 -1.55
N ALA A 79 -56.11 -0.54 -0.78
CA ALA A 79 -57.40 -0.10 -1.33
C ALA A 79 -57.22 1.09 -2.29
N ASN A 80 -57.69 0.94 -3.52
CA ASN A 80 -57.58 1.93 -4.61
C ASN A 80 -56.13 2.34 -4.92
N GLN A 81 -55.15 1.45 -4.68
CA GLN A 81 -53.74 1.63 -5.01
C GLN A 81 -53.54 2.20 -6.43
N VAL A 82 -52.79 3.31 -6.52
CA VAL A 82 -52.47 3.95 -7.82
C VAL A 82 -51.43 3.18 -8.62
N ASP A 83 -50.34 2.74 -7.98
CA ASP A 83 -49.25 2.00 -8.62
C ASP A 83 -49.18 0.56 -8.11
N ALA A 84 -49.14 -0.39 -9.05
CA ALA A 84 -49.27 -1.81 -8.73
C ALA A 84 -48.03 -2.42 -8.06
N VAL A 85 -46.84 -1.82 -8.27
CA VAL A 85 -45.57 -2.39 -7.83
C VAL A 85 -45.44 -2.44 -6.30
N SER A 86 -46.02 -1.49 -5.58
CA SER A 86 -46.02 -1.45 -4.11
C SER A 86 -47.35 -1.93 -3.49
N SER A 87 -48.19 -2.63 -4.25
CA SER A 87 -49.49 -3.11 -3.74
C SER A 87 -49.29 -4.28 -2.78
N ASP A 88 -49.42 -4.05 -1.49
CA ASP A 88 -49.36 -5.09 -0.46
C ASP A 88 -50.77 -5.47 0.03
N PRO A 89 -51.27 -6.70 -0.27
CA PRO A 89 -52.58 -7.14 0.17
C PRO A 89 -52.60 -7.60 1.64
N ILE A 90 -51.45 -7.71 2.31
CA ILE A 90 -51.36 -8.19 3.70
C ILE A 90 -51.43 -6.98 4.64
N VAL A 91 -52.58 -6.84 5.28
CA VAL A 91 -52.92 -5.70 6.13
C VAL A 91 -52.69 -6.07 7.60
N GLY A 92 -51.97 -5.25 8.35
CA GLY A 92 -51.66 -5.50 9.77
C GLY A 92 -51.30 -4.24 10.55
N GLY A 93 -51.16 -4.38 11.87
CA GLY A 93 -50.80 -3.27 12.74
C GLY A 93 -49.39 -2.74 12.45
N SER A 94 -49.21 -1.43 12.53
CA SER A 94 -47.94 -0.74 12.25
C SER A 94 -47.52 0.18 13.42
N PRO A 95 -46.23 0.58 13.52
CA PRO A 95 -45.76 1.44 14.61
C PRO A 95 -46.15 2.92 14.42
N TRP A 96 -46.51 3.32 13.20
CA TRP A 96 -46.66 4.73 12.80
C TRP A 96 -47.73 5.52 13.58
N PRO A 97 -48.91 4.95 13.91
CA PRO A 97 -49.88 5.63 14.78
C PRO A 97 -49.36 5.89 16.20
N LEU A 98 -48.53 4.99 16.73
CA LEU A 98 -47.92 5.16 18.05
C LEU A 98 -46.83 6.25 17.99
N ILE A 99 -45.99 6.24 16.96
CA ILE A 99 -45.00 7.30 16.71
C ILE A 99 -45.67 8.66 16.54
N ALA A 100 -46.81 8.73 15.83
CA ALA A 100 -47.59 9.95 15.70
C ALA A 100 -48.06 10.50 17.06
N THR A 101 -48.46 9.60 17.97
CA THR A 101 -48.83 9.97 19.35
C THR A 101 -47.66 10.62 20.07
N TYR A 102 -46.47 10.01 19.98
CA TYR A 102 -45.28 10.53 20.66
C TYR A 102 -44.87 11.91 20.12
N ILE A 103 -44.73 12.06 18.80
CA ILE A 103 -44.32 13.34 18.18
C ILE A 103 -45.33 14.45 18.46
N MET A 104 -46.63 14.19 18.30
CA MET A 104 -47.64 15.22 18.56
C MET A 104 -47.68 15.62 20.04
N ALA A 105 -47.50 14.66 20.96
CA ALA A 105 -47.52 14.93 22.38
C ALA A 105 -46.29 15.70 22.87
N SER A 106 -45.10 15.44 22.32
CA SER A 106 -43.86 16.10 22.72
C SER A 106 -43.69 17.46 22.02
N GLU A 107 -43.91 17.50 20.71
CA GLU A 107 -43.56 18.67 19.89
C GLU A 107 -44.74 19.59 19.60
N ASN A 108 -45.98 19.09 19.78
CA ASN A 108 -47.20 19.78 19.37
C ASN A 108 -47.16 20.17 17.87
N ILE A 109 -46.61 19.29 17.04
CA ILE A 109 -46.50 19.41 15.58
C ILE A 109 -47.44 18.39 14.92
N PRO A 110 -48.31 18.79 13.97
CA PRO A 110 -49.08 17.83 13.17
C PRO A 110 -48.15 17.01 12.29
N VAL A 111 -48.33 15.69 12.27
CA VAL A 111 -47.49 14.79 11.45
C VAL A 111 -48.29 14.08 10.37
N ALA A 112 -47.60 13.80 9.28
CA ALA A 112 -48.13 13.07 8.14
C ALA A 112 -47.23 11.89 7.78
N PHE A 113 -47.84 10.78 7.35
CA PHE A 113 -47.13 9.59 6.89
C PHE A 113 -47.50 9.26 5.44
N VAL A 114 -46.52 8.74 4.70
CA VAL A 114 -46.66 8.30 3.30
C VAL A 114 -46.14 6.86 3.17
N PRO A 115 -47.00 5.84 3.12
CA PRO A 115 -46.60 4.45 2.96
C PRO A 115 -46.09 4.21 1.55
N THR A 116 -44.93 3.55 1.44
CA THR A 116 -44.31 3.11 0.18
C THR A 116 -43.76 1.69 0.25
N SER A 117 -43.78 1.09 1.44
CA SER A 117 -43.27 -0.25 1.72
C SER A 117 -44.03 -1.36 1.02
N ILE A 118 -43.40 -2.53 0.93
CA ILE A 118 -44.03 -3.75 0.42
C ILE A 118 -43.35 -4.99 1.01
N GLY A 119 -44.13 -5.96 1.48
CA GLY A 119 -43.62 -7.20 2.04
C GLY A 119 -42.69 -7.99 1.11
N ALA A 120 -41.74 -8.71 1.71
CA ALA A 120 -40.86 -9.69 1.04
C ALA A 120 -40.02 -9.12 -0.12
N THR A 121 -39.43 -7.94 0.06
CA THR A 121 -38.53 -7.33 -0.94
C THR A 121 -37.09 -7.27 -0.46
N THR A 122 -36.14 -7.45 -1.39
CA THR A 122 -34.71 -7.25 -1.15
C THR A 122 -34.26 -5.82 -1.48
N ILE A 123 -33.11 -5.39 -0.98
CA ILE A 123 -32.50 -4.09 -1.31
C ILE A 123 -32.22 -3.93 -2.82
N LEU A 124 -32.06 -5.06 -3.54
CA LEU A 124 -31.92 -5.04 -5.01
C LEU A 124 -33.18 -4.48 -5.69
N GLN A 125 -34.37 -4.83 -5.19
CA GLN A 125 -35.64 -4.35 -5.78
C GLN A 125 -35.88 -2.86 -5.49
N TRP A 126 -35.20 -2.32 -4.48
CA TRP A 126 -35.22 -0.91 -4.10
C TRP A 126 -34.18 -0.06 -4.83
N GLN A 127 -33.38 -0.65 -5.73
CA GLN A 127 -32.40 0.13 -6.49
C GLN A 127 -33.10 1.11 -7.45
N PRO A 128 -32.61 2.36 -7.53
CA PRO A 128 -33.10 3.31 -8.52
C PRO A 128 -32.78 2.80 -9.93
N GLY A 129 -33.79 2.81 -10.81
CA GLY A 129 -33.59 2.54 -12.23
C GLY A 129 -32.97 3.73 -12.96
N ALA A 130 -32.77 3.65 -14.28
CA ALA A 130 -32.27 4.80 -15.05
C ALA A 130 -33.24 5.99 -15.07
N ASN A 131 -34.55 5.73 -14.94
CA ASN A 131 -35.57 6.74 -14.72
C ASN A 131 -36.08 6.63 -13.28
N HIS A 132 -35.64 7.55 -12.42
CA HIS A 132 -35.94 7.53 -10.99
C HIS A 132 -37.43 7.70 -10.69
N SER A 133 -38.21 8.28 -11.60
CA SER A 133 -39.65 8.50 -11.43
C SER A 133 -40.52 7.41 -12.07
N ASP A 134 -39.94 6.27 -12.48
CA ASP A 134 -40.70 5.15 -13.06
C ASP A 134 -41.51 4.41 -11.97
N PRO A 135 -42.85 4.57 -11.94
CA PRO A 135 -43.68 4.02 -10.88
C PRO A 135 -43.88 2.50 -10.98
N SER A 136 -43.27 1.83 -11.96
CA SER A 136 -43.21 0.37 -12.04
C SER A 136 -42.09 -0.25 -11.21
N THR A 137 -41.22 0.58 -10.62
CA THR A 137 -40.14 0.19 -9.69
C THR A 137 -40.48 0.65 -8.28
N LEU A 138 -39.94 -0.02 -7.24
CA LEU A 138 -40.22 0.35 -5.84
C LEU A 138 -39.68 1.74 -5.51
N TYR A 139 -38.43 2.02 -5.92
CA TYR A 139 -37.84 3.34 -5.77
C TYR A 139 -38.68 4.41 -6.49
N GLY A 140 -39.08 4.16 -7.73
CA GLY A 140 -39.85 5.14 -8.49
C GLY A 140 -41.29 5.34 -8.00
N SER A 141 -41.91 4.30 -7.43
CA SER A 141 -43.18 4.44 -6.69
C SER A 141 -43.02 5.37 -5.49
N MET A 142 -41.98 5.17 -4.67
CA MET A 142 -41.65 6.05 -3.54
C MET A 142 -41.38 7.49 -4.01
N ASN A 143 -40.50 7.67 -5.01
CA ASN A 143 -40.17 8.97 -5.60
C ASN A 143 -41.42 9.71 -6.10
N ARG A 144 -42.32 9.00 -6.80
CA ARG A 144 -43.60 9.54 -7.27
C ARG A 144 -44.45 10.05 -6.11
N ARG A 145 -44.57 9.30 -5.01
CA ARG A 145 -45.38 9.71 -3.85
C ARG A 145 -44.76 10.90 -3.11
N ILE A 146 -43.44 10.93 -2.95
CA ILE A 146 -42.74 12.10 -2.39
C ILE A 146 -43.01 13.35 -3.25
N SER A 147 -42.96 13.20 -4.58
CA SER A 147 -43.30 14.28 -5.51
C SER A 147 -44.77 14.72 -5.39
N ALA A 148 -45.70 13.78 -5.23
CA ALA A 148 -47.14 14.04 -5.11
C ALA A 148 -47.50 14.83 -3.83
N VAL A 149 -46.76 14.63 -2.74
CA VAL A 149 -46.91 15.40 -1.50
C VAL A 149 -46.16 16.74 -1.51
N GLY A 150 -45.60 17.12 -2.66
CA GLY A 150 -44.95 18.42 -2.87
C GLY A 150 -43.42 18.37 -2.96
N GLY A 151 -42.81 17.18 -3.03
CA GLY A 151 -41.36 17.00 -3.19
C GLY A 151 -40.56 17.34 -1.93
N SER A 152 -41.22 17.43 -0.77
CA SER A 152 -40.60 17.80 0.50
C SER A 152 -41.10 16.86 1.59
N ALA A 153 -40.16 16.15 2.23
CA ALA A 153 -40.41 15.31 3.39
C ALA A 153 -39.25 15.44 4.38
N LYS A 154 -39.53 15.17 5.65
CA LYS A 154 -38.57 15.29 6.76
C LYS A 154 -37.55 14.15 6.72
N ALA A 155 -38.02 12.92 6.55
CA ALA A 155 -37.18 11.75 6.42
C ALA A 155 -37.87 10.59 5.71
N ILE A 156 -37.07 9.69 5.14
CA ILE A 156 -37.45 8.31 4.83
C ILE A 156 -37.15 7.47 6.08
N LEU A 157 -38.16 6.81 6.61
CA LEU A 157 -38.07 5.79 7.65
C LEU A 157 -37.96 4.44 6.95
N PHE A 158 -36.73 3.94 6.79
CA PHE A 158 -36.42 2.75 6.02
C PHE A 158 -36.16 1.56 6.94
N PHE A 159 -36.99 0.51 6.84
CA PHE A 159 -36.80 -0.75 7.57
C PHE A 159 -36.89 -1.94 6.61
N GLN A 160 -35.73 -2.49 6.24
CA GLN A 160 -35.61 -3.57 5.28
C GLN A 160 -34.32 -4.36 5.50
N GLY A 161 -34.35 -5.65 5.19
CA GLY A 161 -33.16 -6.48 5.12
C GLY A 161 -33.45 -7.97 5.27
N GLU A 162 -34.58 -8.32 5.87
CA GLU A 162 -34.87 -9.70 6.28
C GLU A 162 -35.03 -10.65 5.07
N TRP A 163 -35.47 -10.13 3.93
CA TRP A 163 -35.58 -10.95 2.71
C TRP A 163 -34.23 -11.15 1.99
N ASP A 164 -33.26 -10.25 2.17
CA ASP A 164 -31.90 -10.40 1.63
C ASP A 164 -31.18 -11.61 2.22
N LEU A 165 -31.55 -11.99 3.44
CA LEU A 165 -31.04 -13.17 4.16
C LEU A 165 -31.38 -14.48 3.43
N VAL A 166 -32.59 -14.56 2.85
CA VAL A 166 -33.03 -15.73 2.07
C VAL A 166 -32.16 -15.95 0.83
N TYR A 167 -31.63 -14.87 0.26
CA TYR A 167 -30.76 -14.90 -0.91
C TYR A 167 -29.27 -14.91 -0.57
N GLY A 168 -28.90 -14.85 0.71
CA GLY A 168 -27.51 -14.79 1.15
C GLY A 168 -26.78 -13.55 0.60
N THR A 169 -27.46 -12.40 0.54
CA THR A 169 -26.81 -11.14 0.12
C THR A 169 -25.63 -10.86 1.05
N SER A 170 -24.42 -10.72 0.49
CA SER A 170 -23.24 -10.42 1.27
C SER A 170 -23.25 -9.00 1.81
N GLN A 171 -22.50 -8.74 2.88
CA GLN A 171 -22.34 -7.42 3.49
C GLN A 171 -21.98 -6.36 2.44
N ALA A 172 -20.93 -6.58 1.65
CA ALA A 172 -20.47 -5.63 0.63
C ALA A 172 -21.54 -5.30 -0.43
N VAL A 173 -22.34 -6.30 -0.83
CA VAL A 173 -23.40 -6.09 -1.82
C VAL A 173 -24.56 -5.30 -1.21
N TYR A 174 -24.96 -5.61 0.03
CA TYR A 174 -26.01 -4.87 0.72
C TYR A 174 -25.58 -3.42 0.97
N GLU A 175 -24.35 -3.20 1.45
CA GLU A 175 -23.76 -1.88 1.71
C GLU A 175 -23.75 -1.01 0.45
N SER A 176 -23.24 -1.53 -0.66
CA SER A 176 -23.21 -0.81 -1.94
C SER A 176 -24.61 -0.38 -2.41
N ARG A 177 -25.58 -1.29 -2.28
CA ARG A 177 -26.97 -1.06 -2.69
C ARG A 177 -27.70 -0.09 -1.77
N LEU A 178 -27.49 -0.18 -0.46
CA LEU A 178 -28.07 0.76 0.51
C LEU A 178 -27.48 2.16 0.33
N ASN A 179 -26.16 2.29 0.13
CA ASN A 179 -25.52 3.55 -0.21
C ASN A 179 -26.12 4.18 -1.48
N THR A 180 -26.32 3.37 -2.52
CA THR A 180 -26.94 3.81 -3.77
C THR A 180 -28.36 4.33 -3.53
N PHE A 181 -29.19 3.59 -2.79
CA PHE A 181 -30.54 4.00 -2.43
C PHE A 181 -30.56 5.33 -1.66
N VAL A 182 -29.76 5.42 -0.59
CA VAL A 182 -29.69 6.60 0.29
C VAL A 182 -29.24 7.84 -0.48
N ASN A 183 -28.14 7.74 -1.22
CA ASN A 183 -27.58 8.89 -1.94
C ASN A 183 -28.51 9.37 -3.06
N THR A 184 -29.16 8.44 -3.75
CA THR A 184 -30.10 8.78 -4.84
C THR A 184 -31.35 9.48 -4.30
N ALA A 185 -31.94 8.98 -3.20
CA ALA A 185 -33.09 9.62 -2.55
C ALA A 185 -32.84 11.08 -2.17
N ILE A 186 -31.66 11.40 -1.65
CA ILE A 186 -31.30 12.77 -1.26
C ILE A 186 -30.94 13.64 -2.47
N SER A 187 -30.36 13.05 -3.50
CA SER A 187 -30.13 13.74 -4.78
C SER A 187 -31.45 14.15 -5.44
N ASP A 188 -32.46 13.29 -5.39
CA ASP A 188 -33.78 13.57 -5.98
C ASP A 188 -34.58 14.58 -5.15
N PHE A 189 -34.43 14.56 -3.82
CA PHE A 189 -35.16 15.42 -2.89
C PHE A 189 -34.22 16.13 -1.91
N ALA A 190 -33.83 17.36 -2.25
CA ALA A 190 -32.92 18.15 -1.43
C ALA A 190 -33.45 18.37 -0.01
N GLY A 191 -32.60 18.11 0.99
CA GLY A 191 -32.93 18.26 2.41
C GLY A 191 -33.59 17.03 3.05
N LEU A 192 -33.93 16.00 2.26
CA LEU A 192 -34.38 14.71 2.78
C LEU A 192 -33.21 13.99 3.48
N LYS A 193 -33.52 13.17 4.49
CA LYS A 193 -32.58 12.23 5.13
C LYS A 193 -33.18 10.83 5.12
N THR A 194 -32.34 9.80 5.11
CA THR A 194 -32.78 8.41 5.23
C THR A 194 -32.39 7.86 6.59
N MET A 195 -33.40 7.63 7.43
CA MET A 195 -33.24 6.95 8.71
C MET A 195 -33.34 5.45 8.51
N VAL A 196 -32.24 4.73 8.76
CA VAL A 196 -32.14 3.30 8.54
C VAL A 196 -32.34 2.59 9.88
N GLY A 197 -33.43 1.83 10.00
CA GLY A 197 -33.63 0.94 11.14
C GLY A 197 -32.89 -0.38 10.93
N GLN A 198 -32.25 -0.86 11.99
CA GLN A 198 -31.54 -2.12 11.96
C GLN A 198 -32.53 -3.29 12.11
N ILE A 199 -32.39 -4.31 11.26
CA ILE A 199 -33.26 -5.50 11.35
C ILE A 199 -33.05 -6.27 12.65
N GLY A 200 -34.15 -6.77 13.21
CA GLY A 200 -34.16 -7.48 14.49
C GLY A 200 -33.99 -8.99 14.36
N GLU A 201 -34.47 -9.73 15.36
CA GLU A 201 -34.52 -11.19 15.32
C GLU A 201 -35.27 -11.70 14.07
N THR A 202 -34.77 -12.79 13.50
CA THR A 202 -35.40 -13.44 12.35
C THR A 202 -35.12 -14.93 12.35
N LYS A 203 -36.03 -15.69 11.72
CA LYS A 203 -35.93 -17.14 11.51
C LYS A 203 -34.98 -17.53 10.39
N TYR A 204 -34.49 -16.56 9.62
CA TYR A 204 -33.55 -16.77 8.52
C TYR A 204 -32.11 -16.71 9.06
N SER A 205 -31.16 -17.30 8.33
CA SER A 205 -29.74 -17.22 8.65
C SER A 205 -29.07 -16.06 7.91
N GLY A 206 -28.01 -15.49 8.49
CA GLY A 206 -27.15 -14.51 7.81
C GLY A 206 -27.40 -13.05 8.22
N ASP A 207 -28.10 -12.84 9.34
CA ASP A 207 -28.49 -11.54 9.88
C ASP A 207 -27.30 -10.60 10.02
N ASP A 208 -26.16 -11.18 10.43
CA ASP A 208 -24.91 -10.48 10.67
C ASP A 208 -24.40 -9.73 9.44
N ALA A 209 -24.48 -10.33 8.25
CA ALA A 209 -23.99 -9.68 7.03
C ALA A 209 -24.82 -8.43 6.69
N VAL A 210 -26.14 -8.49 6.88
CA VAL A 210 -27.05 -7.37 6.59
C VAL A 210 -26.97 -6.31 7.69
N ARG A 211 -26.95 -6.69 8.97
CA ARG A 211 -26.80 -5.75 10.08
C ARG A 211 -25.45 -5.03 10.02
N ALA A 212 -24.36 -5.76 9.77
CA ALA A 212 -23.03 -5.18 9.57
C ALA A 212 -23.03 -4.14 8.44
N ALA A 213 -23.73 -4.42 7.34
CA ALA A 213 -23.86 -3.47 6.23
C ALA A 213 -24.69 -2.22 6.61
N GLN A 214 -25.81 -2.39 7.35
CA GLN A 214 -26.63 -1.28 7.85
C GLN A 214 -25.80 -0.35 8.74
N ILE A 215 -25.09 -0.93 9.72
CA ILE A 215 -24.18 -0.21 10.63
C ILE A 215 -23.09 0.50 9.84
N LYS A 216 -22.42 -0.19 8.92
CA LYS A 216 -21.34 0.40 8.12
C LYS A 216 -21.81 1.62 7.33
N VAL A 217 -22.99 1.55 6.69
CA VAL A 217 -23.56 2.70 5.95
C VAL A 217 -23.89 3.84 6.92
N LEU A 218 -24.47 3.56 8.08
CA LEU A 218 -24.82 4.56 9.09
C LEU A 218 -23.61 5.36 9.58
N HIS A 219 -22.44 4.72 9.71
CA HIS A 219 -21.21 5.37 10.19
C HIS A 219 -20.34 6.00 9.10
N THR A 220 -20.51 5.59 7.84
CA THR A 220 -19.66 6.07 6.72
C THR A 220 -20.37 6.99 5.74
N ASN A 221 -21.71 7.00 5.74
CA ASN A 221 -22.49 7.82 4.82
C ASN A 221 -23.30 8.88 5.57
N VAL A 222 -22.88 10.14 5.44
CA VAL A 222 -23.51 11.35 6.04
C VAL A 222 -24.98 11.59 5.63
N ASN A 223 -25.45 10.86 4.61
CA ASN A 223 -26.82 10.90 4.11
C ASN A 223 -27.74 9.89 4.80
N ALA A 224 -27.17 8.86 5.43
CA ALA A 224 -27.89 7.96 6.31
C ALA A 224 -27.83 8.51 7.75
N ILE A 225 -28.91 8.33 8.51
CA ILE A 225 -28.98 8.68 9.94
C ILE A 225 -29.48 7.48 10.74
N LEU A 226 -29.03 7.38 12.00
CA LEU A 226 -29.33 6.27 12.91
C LEU A 226 -30.85 6.14 13.12
N GLY A 227 -31.37 4.95 12.83
CA GLY A 227 -32.72 4.51 13.20
C GLY A 227 -32.68 3.57 14.41
N PRO A 228 -33.78 2.87 14.71
CA PRO A 228 -33.84 1.99 15.86
C PRO A 228 -32.99 0.73 15.67
N VAL A 229 -32.34 0.31 16.76
CA VAL A 229 -31.76 -1.02 16.95
C VAL A 229 -32.84 -1.96 17.50
N THR A 230 -32.94 -3.18 16.97
CA THR A 230 -34.08 -4.09 17.29
C THR A 230 -33.72 -5.56 17.47
N TYR A 231 -32.44 -5.94 17.46
CA TYR A 231 -32.03 -7.36 17.56
C TYR A 231 -32.39 -8.02 18.89
N ASP A 232 -32.56 -7.24 19.96
CA ASP A 232 -32.88 -7.68 21.31
C ASP A 232 -34.39 -7.89 21.53
N ILE A 233 -35.24 -7.46 20.59
CA ILE A 233 -36.69 -7.64 20.73
C ILE A 233 -37.04 -9.09 20.36
N ASN A 234 -37.41 -9.88 21.36
CA ASN A 234 -37.82 -11.28 21.21
C ASN A 234 -39.12 -11.40 20.39
N LEU A 235 -39.04 -11.99 19.19
CA LEU A 235 -40.18 -12.13 18.28
C LEU A 235 -40.86 -13.49 18.45
N THR A 236 -41.84 -13.55 19.36
CA THR A 236 -42.36 -14.84 19.87
C THR A 236 -43.39 -15.55 18.99
N VAL A 237 -43.95 -14.87 17.98
CA VAL A 237 -45.12 -15.39 17.23
C VAL A 237 -44.73 -16.12 15.95
N ASP A 238 -43.87 -15.51 15.11
CA ASP A 238 -43.40 -16.10 13.86
C ASP A 238 -41.89 -15.93 13.63
N ASN A 239 -41.18 -15.45 14.66
CA ASN A 239 -39.75 -15.18 14.65
C ASN A 239 -39.33 -14.34 13.44
N LEU A 240 -40.12 -13.33 13.08
CA LEU A 240 -39.84 -12.46 11.93
C LEU A 240 -40.50 -11.08 12.04
N HIS A 241 -41.72 -11.01 12.57
CA HIS A 241 -42.48 -9.76 12.62
C HIS A 241 -42.81 -9.31 14.04
N PHE A 242 -42.77 -8.00 14.26
CA PHE A 242 -43.31 -7.36 15.47
C PHE A 242 -44.83 -7.54 15.50
N LYS A 243 -45.32 -8.50 16.29
CA LYS A 243 -46.70 -8.97 16.22
C LYS A 243 -47.52 -8.66 17.46
N THR A 244 -46.91 -8.81 18.64
CA THR A 244 -47.60 -8.53 19.91
C THR A 244 -47.64 -7.04 20.19
N ASP A 245 -48.59 -6.59 21.01
CA ASP A 245 -48.71 -5.18 21.40
C ASP A 245 -47.43 -4.69 22.11
N THR A 246 -46.76 -5.55 22.88
CA THR A 246 -45.50 -5.24 23.56
C THR A 246 -44.36 -5.05 22.56
N GLU A 247 -44.17 -5.99 21.63
CA GLU A 247 -43.15 -5.90 20.57
C GLU A 247 -43.35 -4.63 19.73
N MET A 248 -44.59 -4.34 19.35
CA MET A 248 -44.94 -3.17 18.53
C MET A 248 -44.75 -1.85 19.29
N ALA A 249 -45.12 -1.80 20.57
CA ALA A 249 -44.94 -0.60 21.40
C ALA A 249 -43.46 -0.26 21.57
N GLU A 250 -42.61 -1.26 21.79
CA GLU A 250 -41.17 -1.06 21.92
C GLU A 250 -40.53 -0.64 20.58
N PHE A 251 -40.92 -1.30 19.48
CA PHE A 251 -40.47 -0.90 18.14
C PHE A 251 -40.83 0.55 17.82
N ALA A 252 -42.07 0.97 18.12
CA ALA A 252 -42.51 2.35 17.94
C ALA A 252 -41.78 3.34 18.86
N ARG A 253 -41.51 2.95 20.12
CA ARG A 253 -40.77 3.79 21.09
C ARG A 253 -39.36 4.11 20.59
N ARG A 254 -38.64 3.11 20.06
CA ARG A 254 -37.27 3.29 19.55
C ARG A 254 -37.22 4.10 18.27
N TRP A 255 -38.15 3.88 17.34
CA TRP A 255 -38.30 4.77 16.19
C TRP A 255 -38.51 6.22 16.61
N TYR A 256 -39.40 6.45 17.58
CA TYR A 256 -39.63 7.81 18.10
C TYR A 256 -38.37 8.40 18.74
N LYS A 257 -37.64 7.66 19.58
CA LYS A 257 -36.38 8.13 20.17
C LYS A 257 -35.36 8.57 19.10
N ALA A 258 -35.18 7.77 18.05
CA ALA A 258 -34.31 8.12 16.94
C ALA A 258 -34.78 9.39 16.20
N ILE A 259 -36.08 9.50 15.92
CA ILE A 259 -36.70 10.68 15.28
C ILE A 259 -36.55 11.94 16.14
N ASP A 260 -36.81 11.82 17.45
CA ASP A 260 -36.72 12.91 18.42
C ASP A 260 -35.31 13.49 18.48
N LYS A 261 -34.31 12.62 18.63
CA LYS A 261 -32.89 13.00 18.57
C LYS A 261 -32.51 13.68 17.26
N ALA A 262 -32.93 13.11 16.13
CA ALA A 262 -32.53 13.62 14.82
C ALA A 262 -33.18 14.95 14.44
N PHE A 263 -34.42 15.20 14.88
CA PHE A 263 -35.24 16.29 14.31
C PHE A 263 -35.83 17.26 15.31
N TYR A 264 -35.94 16.88 16.58
CA TYR A 264 -36.70 17.64 17.58
C TYR A 264 -35.88 18.02 18.82
N GLY A 265 -34.58 17.73 18.82
CA GLY A 265 -33.67 18.12 19.89
C GLY A 265 -33.71 17.18 21.10
N GLY A 266 -34.26 15.97 20.92
CA GLY A 266 -34.13 14.89 21.88
C GLY A 266 -32.67 14.65 22.26
N THR A 267 -32.42 14.28 23.52
CA THR A 267 -31.05 14.13 24.04
C THR A 267 -30.45 12.78 23.70
N ASN A 268 -31.27 11.73 23.58
CA ASN A 268 -30.85 10.36 23.33
C ASN A 268 -31.78 9.65 22.34
N GLY A 269 -31.22 9.00 21.33
CA GLY A 269 -31.97 8.39 20.22
C GLY A 269 -31.60 6.95 19.87
N TYR A 270 -30.47 6.46 20.35
CA TYR A 270 -29.93 5.12 20.11
C TYR A 270 -29.19 4.69 21.38
N GLY A 271 -28.96 3.39 21.56
CA GLY A 271 -28.20 2.92 22.71
C GLY A 271 -26.69 2.98 22.48
N PRO A 272 -25.89 2.39 23.38
CA PRO A 272 -24.43 2.55 23.36
C PRO A 272 -23.77 2.06 22.08
N ILE A 273 -22.76 2.78 21.60
CA ILE A 273 -21.97 2.43 20.41
C ILE A 273 -20.54 2.10 20.85
N VAL A 274 -19.99 0.99 20.37
CA VAL A 274 -18.62 0.56 20.72
C VAL A 274 -17.60 1.59 20.25
N ASP A 275 -16.63 1.91 21.10
CA ASP A 275 -15.44 2.65 20.68
C ASP A 275 -14.40 1.63 20.18
N GLU A 276 -14.54 1.25 18.89
CA GLU A 276 -13.68 0.26 18.23
C GLU A 276 -12.19 0.61 18.33
N THR A 277 -11.85 1.91 18.40
CA THR A 277 -10.46 2.35 18.47
C THR A 277 -9.80 2.07 19.82
N ASN A 278 -10.59 1.82 20.86
CA ASN A 278 -10.12 1.56 22.21
C ASN A 278 -10.48 0.17 22.73
N VAL A 279 -10.79 -0.78 21.84
CA VAL A 279 -10.92 -2.19 22.22
C VAL A 279 -9.53 -2.79 22.42
N ARG A 280 -9.16 -3.01 23.68
CA ARG A 280 -7.79 -3.39 24.08
C ARG A 280 -7.71 -4.74 24.76
N TYR A 281 -6.70 -5.53 24.43
CA TYR A 281 -6.29 -6.70 25.22
C TYR A 281 -5.14 -6.35 26.16
N ASP A 282 -5.38 -6.49 27.47
CA ASP A 282 -4.36 -6.46 28.52
C ASP A 282 -3.81 -7.88 28.71
N LEU A 283 -2.58 -8.09 28.24
CA LEU A 283 -1.89 -9.38 28.33
C LEU A 283 -1.58 -9.77 29.77
N LEU A 284 -1.27 -8.82 30.66
CA LEU A 284 -0.88 -9.10 32.05
C LEU A 284 -2.07 -9.58 32.87
N GLN A 285 -3.26 -9.07 32.56
CA GLN A 285 -4.51 -9.47 33.21
C GLN A 285 -5.26 -10.59 32.46
N ASN A 286 -4.84 -10.91 31.22
CA ASN A 286 -5.59 -11.75 30.29
C ASN A 286 -7.06 -11.27 30.17
N LYS A 287 -7.22 -10.02 29.75
CA LYS A 287 -8.52 -9.34 29.76
C LYS A 287 -8.66 -8.42 28.55
N ILE A 288 -9.81 -8.48 27.88
CA ILE A 288 -10.19 -7.52 26.84
C ILE A 288 -11.09 -6.46 27.48
N THR A 289 -10.84 -5.20 27.18
CA THR A 289 -11.68 -4.05 27.55
C THR A 289 -12.39 -3.54 26.31
N VAL A 290 -13.72 -3.39 26.41
CA VAL A 290 -14.58 -2.93 25.31
C VAL A 290 -15.34 -1.70 25.81
N PRO A 291 -14.81 -0.49 25.57
CA PRO A 291 -15.48 0.74 25.92
C PRO A 291 -16.64 1.03 24.96
N PHE A 292 -17.68 1.67 25.48
CA PHE A 292 -18.80 2.19 24.70
C PHE A 292 -18.91 3.70 24.89
N THR A 293 -19.58 4.35 23.94
CA THR A 293 -19.97 5.75 23.99
C THR A 293 -21.47 5.88 23.82
N ASP A 294 -22.07 6.86 24.49
CA ASP A 294 -23.49 7.16 24.35
C ASP A 294 -23.75 8.63 24.70
N ASP A 295 -24.91 9.14 24.32
CA ASP A 295 -25.37 10.48 24.71
C ASP A 295 -25.86 10.56 26.17
N THR A 296 -26.02 9.42 26.86
CA THR A 296 -26.43 9.36 28.27
C THR A 296 -25.31 8.93 29.22
N TYR A 297 -25.52 9.18 30.52
CA TYR A 297 -24.64 8.72 31.59
C TYR A 297 -25.45 8.09 32.73
N PRO A 298 -25.10 6.88 33.22
CA PRO A 298 -24.01 6.03 32.73
C PRO A 298 -24.28 5.56 31.29
N VAL A 299 -23.20 5.39 30.51
CA VAL A 299 -23.26 4.91 29.12
C VAL A 299 -23.83 3.50 29.12
N ILE A 300 -23.35 2.64 30.02
CA ILE A 300 -23.89 1.29 30.18
C ILE A 300 -24.72 1.24 31.45
N LYS A 301 -25.99 0.85 31.32
CA LYS A 301 -26.86 0.55 32.45
C LYS A 301 -26.30 -0.67 33.20
N PRO A 302 -26.01 -0.57 34.52
CA PRO A 302 -25.46 -1.68 35.29
C PRO A 302 -26.34 -2.93 35.37
N ALA A 303 -27.63 -2.81 35.06
CA ALA A 303 -28.59 -3.90 35.03
C ALA A 303 -28.62 -4.68 33.69
N SER A 304 -27.76 -4.32 32.72
CA SER A 304 -27.61 -5.06 31.46
C SER A 304 -27.22 -6.52 31.71
N THR A 305 -27.72 -7.43 30.87
CA THR A 305 -27.72 -8.90 31.13
C THR A 305 -26.71 -9.67 30.28
N VAL A 306 -25.59 -9.04 29.91
CA VAL A 306 -24.56 -9.66 29.06
C VAL A 306 -23.96 -10.93 29.67
N GLU A 307 -23.63 -11.90 28.81
CA GLU A 307 -22.97 -13.16 29.19
C GLU A 307 -21.82 -13.47 28.23
N PRO A 308 -20.95 -14.46 28.52
CA PRO A 308 -19.95 -14.95 27.58
C PRO A 308 -20.50 -15.29 26.19
N SER A 309 -21.73 -15.80 26.10
CA SER A 309 -22.38 -16.10 24.81
C SER A 309 -22.92 -14.87 24.09
N SER A 310 -22.81 -13.67 24.64
CA SER A 310 -23.16 -12.44 23.92
C SER A 310 -22.05 -12.05 22.92
N PHE A 311 -20.88 -12.66 23.03
CA PHE A 311 -19.69 -12.32 22.26
C PHE A 311 -19.08 -13.56 21.59
N GLU A 312 -18.53 -13.36 20.39
CA GLU A 312 -17.66 -14.33 19.73
C GLU A 312 -16.25 -13.75 19.69
N LEU A 313 -15.30 -14.43 20.34
CA LEU A 313 -13.88 -14.08 20.33
C LEU A 313 -13.14 -15.06 19.42
N LYS A 314 -12.35 -14.55 18.48
CA LYS A 314 -11.52 -15.37 17.59
C LYS A 314 -10.06 -14.95 17.66
N ASN A 315 -9.15 -15.92 17.61
CA ASN A 315 -7.70 -15.71 17.46
C ASN A 315 -7.22 -16.54 16.26
N ASP A 316 -6.72 -15.85 15.23
CA ASP A 316 -6.39 -16.41 13.91
C ASP A 316 -7.58 -17.14 13.25
N GLY A 317 -8.78 -16.54 13.37
CA GLY A 317 -10.03 -17.14 12.88
C GLY A 317 -10.60 -18.28 13.72
N ASN A 318 -9.86 -18.79 14.72
CA ASN A 318 -10.31 -19.87 15.60
C ASN A 318 -11.08 -19.31 16.80
N THR A 319 -12.26 -19.85 17.09
CA THR A 319 -13.07 -19.45 18.25
C THR A 319 -12.34 -19.76 19.56
N ILE A 320 -12.25 -18.76 20.43
CA ILE A 320 -11.71 -18.86 21.79
C ILE A 320 -12.85 -18.76 22.78
N SER A 321 -12.91 -19.69 23.74
CA SER A 321 -13.92 -19.64 24.80
C SER A 321 -13.71 -18.43 25.71
N ILE A 322 -14.81 -17.75 26.07
CA ILE A 322 -14.83 -16.67 27.05
C ILE A 322 -15.21 -17.26 28.41
N SER A 323 -14.41 -16.97 29.44
CA SER A 323 -14.61 -17.48 30.80
C SER A 323 -15.54 -16.59 31.65
N SER A 324 -15.50 -15.28 31.45
CA SER A 324 -16.37 -14.32 32.11
C SER A 324 -16.54 -13.04 31.30
N VAL A 325 -17.68 -12.39 31.49
CA VAL A 325 -17.97 -11.03 31.02
C VAL A 325 -18.49 -10.23 32.21
N THR A 326 -17.95 -9.04 32.45
CA THR A 326 -18.36 -8.17 33.54
C THR A 326 -18.47 -6.73 33.08
N ILE A 327 -19.43 -6.00 33.62
CA ILE A 327 -19.59 -4.56 33.40
C ILE A 327 -18.85 -3.86 34.55
N VAL A 328 -17.86 -3.04 34.21
CA VAL A 328 -17.10 -2.21 35.15
C VAL A 328 -17.23 -0.77 34.68
N ASP A 329 -18.05 0.02 35.40
CA ASP A 329 -18.47 1.35 34.98
C ASP A 329 -19.08 1.32 33.56
N ASP A 330 -18.50 2.02 32.59
CA ASP A 330 -18.96 2.11 31.20
C ASP A 330 -18.16 1.20 30.24
N ILE A 331 -17.48 0.18 30.80
CA ILE A 331 -16.62 -0.75 30.06
C ILE A 331 -17.10 -2.19 30.25
N ILE A 332 -17.16 -2.95 29.15
CA ILE A 332 -17.29 -4.40 29.21
C ILE A 332 -15.89 -5.02 29.32
N GLU A 333 -15.64 -5.76 30.39
CA GLU A 333 -14.44 -6.56 30.56
C GLU A 333 -14.73 -8.03 30.20
N ILE A 334 -13.95 -8.58 29.27
CA ILE A 334 -14.06 -9.96 28.79
C ILE A 334 -12.78 -10.72 29.16
N SER A 335 -12.91 -11.86 29.83
CA SER A 335 -11.76 -12.71 30.20
C SER A 335 -11.71 -13.95 29.30
N PRO A 336 -10.75 -14.06 28.36
CA PRO A 336 -10.54 -15.29 27.60
C PRO A 336 -10.22 -16.48 28.51
N ALA A 337 -10.68 -17.67 28.16
CA ALA A 337 -10.38 -18.90 28.92
C ALA A 337 -8.91 -19.33 28.84
N VAL A 338 -8.20 -18.87 27.80
CA VAL A 338 -6.76 -19.04 27.58
C VAL A 338 -6.17 -17.73 27.10
N ALA A 339 -4.89 -17.48 27.41
CA ALA A 339 -4.19 -16.31 26.90
C ALA A 339 -4.18 -16.31 25.36
N LEU A 340 -4.42 -15.14 24.78
CA LEU A 340 -4.44 -14.95 23.33
C LEU A 340 -3.01 -14.87 22.77
N ASN A 341 -2.82 -15.44 21.58
CA ASN A 341 -1.60 -15.26 20.81
C ASN A 341 -1.67 -13.92 20.08
N THR A 342 -0.92 -12.96 20.59
CA THR A 342 -0.89 -11.58 20.11
C THR A 342 -0.01 -11.39 18.87
N SER A 343 0.64 -12.45 18.38
CA SER A 343 1.27 -12.44 17.05
C SER A 343 0.28 -12.80 15.93
N GLN A 344 -0.99 -13.04 16.26
CA GLN A 344 -2.05 -13.41 15.32
C GLN A 344 -3.21 -12.42 15.45
N SER A 345 -4.02 -12.31 14.38
CA SER A 345 -5.25 -11.53 14.42
C SER A 345 -6.15 -11.95 15.59
N VAL A 346 -6.68 -10.98 16.33
CA VAL A 346 -7.74 -11.20 17.32
C VAL A 346 -8.93 -10.35 16.92
N THR A 347 -10.11 -10.96 16.84
CA THR A 347 -11.34 -10.27 16.49
C THR A 347 -12.44 -10.57 17.50
N LEU A 348 -13.31 -9.58 17.71
CA LEU A 348 -14.45 -9.66 18.61
C LEU A 348 -15.74 -9.32 17.85
N THR A 349 -16.78 -10.10 18.10
CA THR A 349 -18.13 -9.84 17.61
C THR A 349 -19.07 -9.77 18.81
N TYR A 350 -20.06 -8.89 18.77
CA TYR A 350 -21.11 -8.74 19.78
C TYR A 350 -22.49 -8.90 19.15
N ALA A 351 -23.36 -9.66 19.84
CA ALA A 351 -24.74 -9.93 19.43
C ALA A 351 -24.86 -10.49 18.00
N SER A 352 -24.05 -11.50 17.70
CA SER A 352 -24.18 -12.30 16.47
C SER A 352 -25.52 -13.04 16.46
N LEU A 353 -26.15 -13.11 15.29
CA LEU A 353 -27.44 -13.76 15.07
C LEU A 353 -28.50 -13.24 16.07
N ASN A 354 -29.04 -14.12 16.92
CA ASN A 354 -30.07 -13.78 17.90
C ASN A 354 -29.57 -13.93 19.35
N GLU A 355 -28.25 -13.96 19.57
CA GLU A 355 -27.67 -14.17 20.91
C GLU A 355 -27.91 -12.99 21.87
N GLY A 356 -28.31 -11.83 21.33
CA GLY A 356 -28.61 -10.62 22.08
C GLY A 356 -30.03 -10.49 22.65
N VAL A 357 -30.98 -11.36 22.26
CA VAL A 357 -32.42 -11.25 22.59
C VAL A 357 -32.71 -11.12 24.10
N ASP A 358 -31.96 -11.79 24.96
CA ASP A 358 -32.12 -11.70 26.42
C ASP A 358 -30.85 -11.19 27.14
N LYS A 359 -29.82 -10.78 26.38
CA LYS A 359 -28.44 -10.57 26.86
C LYS A 359 -27.78 -9.33 26.29
N ALA A 360 -28.59 -8.30 26.03
CA ALA A 360 -28.14 -7.05 25.45
C ALA A 360 -27.52 -6.10 26.50
N ILE A 361 -26.69 -5.19 25.99
CA ILE A 361 -26.19 -4.00 26.68
C ILE A 361 -27.23 -2.92 26.46
N TYR A 362 -27.62 -2.21 27.51
CA TYR A 362 -28.56 -1.09 27.42
C TYR A 362 -27.95 0.17 28.00
N ASP A 363 -28.42 1.32 27.53
CA ASP A 363 -28.24 2.60 28.22
C ASP A 363 -29.30 2.79 29.32
N ASN A 364 -29.31 3.98 29.94
CA ASN A 364 -30.26 4.32 30.99
C ASN A 364 -31.71 4.56 30.50
N ASP A 365 -31.93 4.70 29.19
CA ASP A 365 -33.23 4.88 28.53
C ASP A 365 -33.80 3.56 27.95
N ASP A 366 -33.16 2.43 28.30
CA ASP A 366 -33.48 1.09 27.82
C ASP A 366 -33.37 0.96 26.28
N LEU A 367 -32.42 1.68 25.66
CA LEU A 367 -32.04 1.48 24.27
C LEU A 367 -30.86 0.51 24.20
N PRO A 368 -30.91 -0.53 23.35
CA PRO A 368 -29.84 -1.51 23.25
C PRO A 368 -28.63 -0.92 22.52
N ALA A 369 -27.45 -1.41 22.89
CA ALA A 369 -26.21 -1.07 22.20
C ALA A 369 -26.25 -1.52 20.74
N GLU A 370 -25.55 -0.82 19.86
CA GLU A 370 -25.35 -1.29 18.50
C GLU A 370 -24.45 -2.54 18.51
N ASN A 371 -24.84 -3.58 17.77
CA ASN A 371 -24.02 -4.77 17.54
C ASN A 371 -22.80 -4.45 16.65
N PHE A 372 -21.75 -5.25 16.75
CA PHE A 372 -20.53 -5.09 15.94
C PHE A 372 -19.94 -6.44 15.58
N TYR A 373 -19.17 -6.47 14.49
CA TYR A 373 -18.74 -7.72 13.86
C TYR A 373 -17.26 -7.69 13.51
N ASN A 374 -16.53 -8.69 14.03
CA ASN A 374 -15.12 -8.93 13.77
C ASN A 374 -14.23 -7.68 13.94
N ILE A 375 -14.50 -6.85 14.95
CA ILE A 375 -13.66 -5.69 15.23
C ILE A 375 -12.31 -6.17 15.77
N ASP A 376 -11.24 -5.47 15.40
CA ASP A 376 -9.89 -5.82 15.86
C ASP A 376 -9.76 -5.58 17.37
N VAL A 377 -9.25 -6.57 18.08
CA VAL A 377 -8.83 -6.40 19.48
C VAL A 377 -7.32 -6.19 19.47
N ARG A 378 -6.87 -4.97 19.78
CA ARG A 378 -5.43 -4.62 19.69
C ARG A 378 -4.78 -4.52 21.06
N MET A 379 -3.45 -4.48 21.09
CA MET A 379 -2.73 -4.09 22.29
C MET A 379 -2.36 -2.61 22.23
N LEU A 380 -2.22 -1.98 23.41
CA LEU A 380 -1.71 -0.62 23.52
C LEU A 380 -0.42 -0.67 24.34
N ASN A 381 0.69 -0.29 23.71
CA ASN A 381 1.99 -0.22 24.36
C ASN A 381 2.46 1.23 24.44
N ILE A 382 2.67 1.72 25.65
CA ILE A 382 3.07 3.10 25.88
C ILE A 382 4.55 3.12 26.24
N TRP A 383 5.33 3.93 25.53
CA TRP A 383 6.71 4.19 25.90
C TRP A 383 6.77 4.99 27.21
N ASP A 384 7.36 4.43 28.25
CA ASP A 384 7.62 5.14 29.50
C ASP A 384 9.06 5.64 29.64
N GLY A 385 9.98 5.09 28.84
CA GLY A 385 11.41 5.46 28.82
C GLY A 385 12.10 5.30 30.17
N SER A 386 11.60 4.40 31.01
CA SER A 386 12.03 4.28 32.41
C SER A 386 13.45 3.74 32.59
N GLU A 387 14.00 3.02 31.60
CA GLU A 387 15.34 2.43 31.64
C GLU A 387 16.35 3.20 30.78
N ASN A 388 16.07 3.40 29.48
CA ASN A 388 16.99 4.04 28.53
C ASN A 388 16.25 4.49 27.24
N THR A 389 16.98 4.82 26.17
CA THR A 389 16.43 5.25 24.87
C THR A 389 16.22 4.11 23.87
N ASP A 390 16.72 2.89 24.11
CA ASP A 390 16.69 1.78 23.14
C ASP A 390 15.27 1.21 22.99
N TRP A 391 14.72 1.29 21.77
CA TRP A 391 13.40 0.73 21.40
C TRP A 391 13.23 -0.72 21.86
N ASN A 392 14.29 -1.54 21.79
CA ASN A 392 14.24 -2.96 22.09
C ASN A 392 14.39 -3.30 23.58
N THR A 393 14.56 -2.31 24.46
CA THR A 393 14.55 -2.56 25.91
C THR A 393 13.10 -2.67 26.39
N SER A 394 12.67 -3.89 26.72
CA SER A 394 11.28 -4.19 27.10
C SER A 394 10.75 -3.39 28.29
N ASN A 395 11.62 -2.98 29.23
CA ASN A 395 11.22 -2.22 30.41
C ASN A 395 10.91 -0.74 30.12
N ASN A 396 11.23 -0.23 28.93
CA ASN A 396 10.81 1.11 28.50
C ASN A 396 9.34 1.14 28.06
N TRP A 397 8.63 0.02 28.13
CA TRP A 397 7.29 -0.16 27.60
C TRP A 397 6.32 -0.56 28.71
N SER A 398 5.13 0.03 28.73
CA SER A 398 4.12 -0.19 29.78
C SER A 398 3.70 -1.64 29.97
N MET A 399 3.84 -2.47 28.93
CA MET A 399 3.54 -3.91 28.99
C MET A 399 4.74 -4.79 29.36
N ASN A 400 5.92 -4.20 29.61
CA ASN A 400 7.20 -4.91 29.76
C ASN A 400 7.53 -5.83 28.56
N LEU A 401 7.13 -5.41 27.36
CA LEU A 401 7.34 -6.12 26.09
C LEU A 401 7.65 -5.10 25.00
N VAL A 402 8.52 -5.48 24.07
CA VAL A 402 8.80 -4.66 22.88
C VAL A 402 7.61 -4.72 21.92
N PRO A 403 7.15 -3.59 21.35
CA PRO A 403 6.07 -3.56 20.38
C PRO A 403 6.30 -4.47 19.17
N THR A 404 5.22 -5.05 18.71
CA THR A 404 5.10 -5.97 17.58
C THR A 404 4.13 -5.40 16.54
N THR A 405 3.91 -6.12 15.45
CA THR A 405 2.92 -5.75 14.42
C THR A 405 1.45 -5.80 14.88
N PHE A 406 1.20 -6.01 16.18
CA PHE A 406 -0.12 -6.06 16.80
C PHE A 406 -0.39 -4.90 17.78
N ASP A 407 0.62 -4.07 18.02
CA ASP A 407 0.62 -3.05 19.04
C ASP A 407 0.33 -1.68 18.44
N ASP A 408 -0.67 -0.99 18.97
CA ASP A 408 -0.71 0.46 18.88
C ASP A 408 0.32 1.03 19.86
N VAL A 409 1.17 1.90 19.38
CA VAL A 409 2.27 2.51 20.14
C VAL A 409 1.98 3.98 20.40
N ILE A 410 2.12 4.39 21.66
CA ILE A 410 2.12 5.81 22.05
C ILE A 410 3.47 6.16 22.67
N ILE A 411 4.09 7.22 22.16
CA ILE A 411 5.31 7.83 22.68
C ILE A 411 4.92 9.17 23.30
N PRO A 412 4.69 9.22 24.63
CA PRO A 412 4.46 10.45 25.36
C PRO A 412 5.77 11.19 25.61
N ASN A 413 5.68 12.43 26.08
CA ASN A 413 6.85 13.18 26.53
C ASN A 413 7.48 12.47 27.75
N SER A 414 8.62 11.84 27.52
CA SER A 414 9.35 11.08 28.53
C SER A 414 10.77 11.62 28.72
N ALA A 415 11.45 11.21 29.78
CA ALA A 415 12.82 11.65 30.05
C ALA A 415 13.83 11.07 29.04
N ASN A 416 13.58 9.84 28.58
CA ASN A 416 14.39 9.13 27.60
C ASN A 416 13.52 8.82 26.39
N ASN A 417 13.51 9.69 25.38
CA ASN A 417 12.77 9.44 24.15
C ASN A 417 13.37 8.26 23.36
N PRO A 418 12.54 7.47 22.66
CA PRO A 418 13.00 6.25 21.98
C PRO A 418 13.89 6.55 20.78
N GLU A 419 14.86 5.66 20.57
CA GLU A 419 15.76 5.59 19.45
C GLU A 419 15.70 4.18 18.82
N ILE A 420 15.54 4.12 17.50
CA ILE A 420 15.67 2.90 16.71
C ILE A 420 17.08 2.89 16.15
N ASP A 421 17.98 2.23 16.86
CA ASP A 421 19.41 2.20 16.54
C ASP A 421 19.74 1.40 15.27
N SER A 422 20.98 1.52 14.80
CA SER A 422 21.47 0.74 13.66
C SER A 422 21.32 -0.77 13.90
N GLY A 423 20.63 -1.46 12.99
CA GLY A 423 20.35 -2.89 13.09
C GLY A 423 19.18 -3.25 13.99
N VAL A 424 18.48 -2.26 14.56
CA VAL A 424 17.26 -2.46 15.35
C VAL A 424 16.03 -2.48 14.44
N ALA A 425 15.19 -3.48 14.65
CA ALA A 425 13.90 -3.66 13.99
C ALA A 425 12.76 -3.27 14.95
N ALA A 426 11.95 -2.30 14.55
CA ALA A 426 10.80 -1.80 15.31
C ALA A 426 9.50 -2.05 14.54
N ASN A 427 8.49 -2.61 15.22
CA ASN A 427 7.18 -2.92 14.65
C ASN A 427 6.05 -2.25 15.44
N CYS A 428 5.00 -1.82 14.74
CA CYS A 428 3.73 -1.38 15.34
C CYS A 428 2.58 -1.43 14.32
N ILE A 429 1.34 -1.31 14.78
CA ILE A 429 0.20 -0.96 13.92
C ILE A 429 0.18 0.56 13.77
N ASN A 430 -0.38 1.26 14.75
CA ASN A 430 -0.39 2.71 14.80
C ASN A 430 0.78 3.22 15.64
N LEU A 431 1.36 4.36 15.24
CA LEU A 431 2.38 5.06 16.00
C LEU A 431 1.90 6.48 16.29
N THR A 432 1.80 6.83 17.57
CA THR A 432 1.51 8.20 18.01
C THR A 432 2.71 8.78 18.74
N VAL A 433 3.28 9.87 18.24
CA VAL A 433 4.29 10.66 18.94
C VAL A 433 3.64 11.94 19.46
N GLU A 434 3.46 12.04 20.77
CA GLU A 434 2.73 13.14 21.38
C GLU A 434 3.51 14.46 21.36
N SER A 435 2.80 15.57 21.60
CA SER A 435 3.41 16.89 21.70
C SER A 435 4.50 16.93 22.78
N GLY A 436 5.72 17.32 22.39
CA GLY A 436 6.88 17.39 23.28
C GLY A 436 7.69 16.09 23.37
N ALA A 437 7.22 14.99 22.78
CA ALA A 437 7.98 13.75 22.63
C ALA A 437 8.83 13.75 21.34
N SER A 438 9.79 12.85 21.26
CA SER A 438 10.54 12.59 20.02
C SER A 438 10.73 11.09 19.77
N LEU A 439 10.89 10.71 18.50
CA LEU A 439 11.38 9.40 18.08
C LEU A 439 12.52 9.61 17.08
N THR A 440 13.67 8.96 17.29
CA THR A 440 14.78 9.02 16.34
C THR A 440 15.01 7.67 15.69
N ILE A 441 14.93 7.61 14.35
CA ILE A 441 15.32 6.45 13.55
C ILE A 441 16.75 6.72 13.05
N LYS A 442 17.73 6.07 13.68
CA LYS A 442 19.14 6.30 13.32
C LYS A 442 19.48 5.65 11.99
N ASN A 443 20.63 6.03 11.42
CA ASN A 443 21.14 5.42 10.19
C ASN A 443 21.28 3.89 10.34
N GLY A 444 20.52 3.14 9.53
CA GLY A 444 20.45 1.67 9.56
C GLY A 444 19.43 1.10 10.57
N GLY A 445 18.66 1.94 11.27
CA GLY A 445 17.47 1.54 12.00
C GLY A 445 16.30 1.27 11.05
N SER A 446 15.37 0.42 11.49
CA SER A 446 14.26 -0.04 10.64
C SER A 446 12.93 0.01 11.38
N LEU A 447 11.98 0.80 10.89
CA LEU A 447 10.60 0.88 11.39
C LEU A 447 9.62 0.32 10.35
N ILE A 448 8.82 -0.66 10.76
CA ILE A 448 7.68 -1.15 9.99
C ILE A 448 6.39 -0.87 10.77
N ASN A 449 5.51 -0.09 10.16
CA ASN A 449 4.18 0.21 10.67
C ASN A 449 3.13 -0.20 9.64
N THR A 450 2.04 -0.85 10.08
CA THR A 450 0.95 -1.29 9.20
C THR A 450 -0.28 -0.38 9.24
N GLY A 451 -0.39 0.46 10.28
CA GLY A 451 -1.45 1.44 10.48
C GLY A 451 -0.98 2.89 10.30
N THR A 452 -1.65 3.80 11.00
CA THR A 452 -1.44 5.25 10.88
C THR A 452 -0.29 5.74 11.74
N ILE A 453 0.42 6.76 11.24
CA ILE A 453 1.40 7.52 12.03
C ILE A 453 0.81 8.90 12.35
N THR A 454 0.65 9.20 13.64
CA THR A 454 0.26 10.52 14.14
C THR A 454 1.47 11.15 14.84
N TYR A 455 1.96 12.28 14.33
CA TYR A 455 3.14 12.96 14.90
C TYR A 455 2.77 14.39 15.31
N ASN A 456 2.57 14.59 16.61
CA ASN A 456 2.39 15.91 17.23
C ASN A 456 3.70 16.41 17.88
N GLY A 457 4.66 15.50 18.10
CA GLY A 457 6.04 15.78 18.49
C GLY A 457 6.99 15.79 17.30
N THR A 458 8.20 15.27 17.50
CA THR A 458 9.25 15.20 16.46
C THR A 458 9.54 13.75 16.09
N ILE A 459 9.63 13.45 14.80
CA ILE A 459 10.21 12.19 14.32
C ILE A 459 11.38 12.55 13.43
N ASP A 460 12.58 12.10 13.81
CA ASP A 460 13.82 12.36 13.10
C ASP A 460 14.34 11.06 12.46
N ILE A 461 14.66 11.11 11.18
CA ILE A 461 15.22 9.99 10.42
C ILE A 461 16.62 10.39 9.97
N GLU A 462 17.63 9.61 10.35
CA GLU A 462 19.04 9.94 10.09
C GLU A 462 19.65 9.09 8.98
N LYS A 463 20.45 9.72 8.12
CA LYS A 463 21.29 9.04 7.12
C LYS A 463 22.70 9.57 7.18
N SER A 464 23.65 8.63 7.24
CA SER A 464 25.08 8.93 7.18
C SER A 464 25.65 8.50 5.84
N ILE A 465 26.49 9.34 5.25
CA ILE A 465 27.22 9.06 4.00
C ILE A 465 28.70 9.45 4.13
N SER A 466 29.58 8.82 3.36
CA SER A 466 30.98 9.21 3.28
C SER A 466 31.14 10.56 2.56
N VAL A 467 32.17 11.32 2.95
CA VAL A 467 32.48 12.63 2.37
C VAL A 467 33.45 12.46 1.21
N GLY A 468 33.27 13.23 0.13
CA GLY A 468 34.19 13.21 -1.00
C GLY A 468 33.91 12.12 -2.04
N GLU A 469 32.70 11.55 -2.02
CA GLU A 469 32.25 10.48 -2.91
C GLU A 469 30.76 10.69 -3.24
N TRP A 470 30.30 10.20 -4.40
CA TRP A 470 28.88 10.20 -4.77
C TRP A 470 28.11 9.09 -4.04
N HIS A 471 26.89 9.42 -3.60
CA HIS A 471 25.91 8.48 -3.05
C HIS A 471 24.57 8.66 -3.74
N LEU A 472 23.86 7.57 -4.01
CA LEU A 472 22.45 7.64 -4.41
C LEU A 472 21.58 7.62 -3.16
N ILE A 473 20.77 8.66 -2.97
CA ILE A 473 19.92 8.85 -1.79
C ILE A 473 18.44 8.96 -2.17
N SER A 474 17.58 8.73 -1.19
CA SER A 474 16.13 8.96 -1.26
C SER A 474 15.65 9.79 -0.07
N ILE A 475 14.49 10.41 -0.20
CA ILE A 475 13.93 11.33 0.79
C ILE A 475 12.80 10.62 1.58
N PRO A 476 12.89 10.50 2.91
CA PRO A 476 12.01 9.65 3.70
C PRO A 476 10.72 10.34 4.18
N THR A 477 10.57 11.64 3.91
CA THR A 477 9.41 12.43 4.34
C THR A 477 9.11 13.58 3.38
N THR A 478 7.85 14.01 3.30
CA THR A 478 7.41 15.05 2.38
C THR A 478 7.87 16.45 2.80
N GLY A 479 8.00 17.37 1.84
CA GLY A 479 8.25 18.79 2.12
C GLY A 479 9.73 19.14 2.33
N ILE A 480 10.62 18.16 2.19
CA ILE A 480 12.07 18.39 2.18
C ILE A 480 12.47 19.14 0.91
N THR A 481 13.38 20.09 1.05
CA THR A 481 13.90 20.89 -0.06
C THR A 481 15.40 20.69 -0.22
N ALA A 482 15.94 21.08 -1.38
CA ALA A 482 17.37 21.05 -1.64
C ALA A 482 18.19 21.89 -0.63
N ASN A 483 17.55 22.81 0.11
CA ASN A 483 18.17 23.55 1.21
C ASN A 483 18.82 22.64 2.27
N THR A 484 18.31 21.42 2.48
CA THR A 484 18.90 20.42 3.40
C THR A 484 20.35 20.06 3.02
N PHE A 485 20.69 20.15 1.73
CA PHE A 485 21.97 19.77 1.15
C PHE A 485 22.85 20.97 0.80
N VAL A 486 22.55 22.17 1.33
CA VAL A 486 23.40 23.36 1.09
C VAL A 486 24.84 23.07 1.51
N GLY A 487 25.76 23.38 0.60
CA GLY A 487 27.19 23.13 0.73
C GLY A 487 27.65 21.84 0.04
N ASP A 488 26.73 20.93 -0.29
CA ASP A 488 26.98 19.67 -0.98
C ASP A 488 26.59 19.79 -2.47
N TYR A 489 27.01 18.84 -3.31
CA TYR A 489 26.49 18.74 -4.68
C TYR A 489 25.31 17.80 -4.72
N LEU A 490 24.21 18.22 -5.37
CA LEU A 490 22.98 17.44 -5.49
C LEU A 490 22.54 17.41 -6.96
N GLN A 491 22.19 16.23 -7.47
CA GLN A 491 21.75 16.04 -8.85
C GLN A 491 20.51 15.14 -8.93
N SER A 492 19.63 15.43 -9.89
CA SER A 492 18.58 14.52 -10.34
C SER A 492 19.01 13.82 -11.62
N TRP A 493 18.39 12.67 -11.90
CA TRP A 493 18.51 12.00 -13.19
C TRP A 493 17.40 12.49 -14.14
N ASN A 494 17.69 12.60 -15.43
CA ASN A 494 16.68 12.80 -16.46
C ASN A 494 16.43 11.46 -17.17
N GLU A 495 15.24 10.89 -16.98
CA GLU A 495 14.88 9.56 -17.46
C GLU A 495 14.66 9.52 -18.98
N THR A 496 14.20 10.62 -19.59
CA THR A 496 13.92 10.68 -21.03
C THR A 496 15.21 10.85 -21.83
N ILE A 497 16.12 11.67 -21.31
CA ILE A 497 17.45 11.93 -21.87
C ILE A 497 18.45 11.56 -20.76
N PRO A 498 19.01 10.34 -20.77
CA PRO A 498 19.87 9.73 -19.73
C PRO A 498 21.08 10.58 -19.27
N GLU A 499 20.83 11.67 -18.55
CA GLU A 499 21.81 12.67 -18.15
C GLU A 499 21.55 13.16 -16.72
N TRP A 500 22.64 13.48 -16.00
CA TRP A 500 22.59 14.12 -14.69
C TRP A 500 22.30 15.62 -14.79
N VAL A 501 21.40 16.10 -13.94
CA VAL A 501 21.00 17.51 -13.88
C VAL A 501 21.26 18.06 -12.48
N ASP A 502 22.10 19.09 -12.38
CA ASP A 502 22.39 19.76 -11.10
C ASP A 502 21.15 20.44 -10.51
N ILE A 503 20.88 20.18 -9.24
CA ILE A 503 19.88 20.90 -8.44
C ILE A 503 20.60 22.01 -7.68
N LYS A 504 20.42 23.26 -8.13
CA LYS A 504 21.10 24.45 -7.57
C LYS A 504 20.18 25.35 -6.74
N ASP A 505 18.88 25.30 -7.01
CA ASP A 505 17.89 26.11 -6.29
C ASP A 505 17.52 25.42 -4.98
N THR A 506 17.84 26.07 -3.86
CA THR A 506 17.58 25.57 -2.50
C THR A 506 16.10 25.43 -2.19
N GLU A 507 15.22 26.13 -2.90
CA GLU A 507 13.76 26.04 -2.72
C GLU A 507 13.14 24.85 -3.47
N THR A 508 13.93 24.13 -4.28
CA THR A 508 13.45 22.92 -4.99
C THR A 508 12.95 21.89 -4.00
N ILE A 509 11.66 21.56 -4.06
CA ILE A 509 11.06 20.46 -3.29
C ILE A 509 11.54 19.14 -3.88
N LEU A 510 12.02 18.25 -3.02
CA LEU A 510 12.49 16.94 -3.39
C LEU A 510 11.34 15.93 -3.23
N ASN A 511 11.02 15.24 -4.32
CA ASN A 511 10.08 14.13 -4.35
C ASN A 511 10.65 12.92 -3.59
N THR A 512 9.77 12.18 -2.91
CA THR A 512 10.13 11.10 -1.99
C THR A 512 10.32 9.74 -2.66
N ASN A 513 9.72 9.54 -3.84
CA ASN A 513 9.66 8.23 -4.50
C ASN A 513 10.69 8.09 -5.64
N ILE A 514 11.60 9.07 -5.76
CA ILE A 514 12.71 9.08 -6.72
C ILE A 514 14.03 9.23 -5.99
N GLY A 515 15.13 8.86 -6.65
CA GLY A 515 16.46 9.01 -6.09
C GLY A 515 17.16 10.30 -6.53
N TYR A 516 18.24 10.65 -5.83
CA TYR A 516 19.14 11.76 -6.15
C TYR A 516 20.59 11.33 -5.96
N ALA A 517 21.50 11.90 -6.73
CA ALA A 517 22.93 11.78 -6.44
C ALA A 517 23.38 12.92 -5.53
N LEU A 518 24.06 12.57 -4.44
CA LEU A 518 24.58 13.50 -3.44
C LEU A 518 26.07 13.29 -3.25
N TRP A 519 26.85 14.37 -3.33
CA TRP A 519 28.26 14.41 -2.96
C TRP A 519 28.44 15.36 -1.78
N ALA A 520 28.68 14.78 -0.61
CA ALA A 520 28.94 15.54 0.60
C ALA A 520 30.31 16.25 0.56
N VAL A 521 30.35 17.52 0.96
CA VAL A 521 31.57 18.35 1.00
C VAL A 521 31.88 18.79 2.44
N GLY A 522 33.16 19.01 2.75
CA GLY A 522 33.57 19.81 3.91
C GLY A 522 33.32 19.19 5.30
N GLY A 523 33.11 17.88 5.40
CA GLY A 523 32.97 17.14 6.67
C GLY A 523 31.53 16.93 7.15
N LYS A 524 30.52 17.32 6.35
CA LYS A 524 29.12 16.99 6.61
C LYS A 524 28.85 15.55 6.18
N SER A 525 28.69 14.64 7.12
CA SER A 525 28.55 13.19 6.86
C SER A 525 27.25 12.59 7.41
N SER A 526 26.35 13.42 7.94
CA SER A 526 25.08 13.01 8.51
C SER A 526 23.98 14.03 8.21
N TYR A 527 22.79 13.53 7.90
CA TYR A 527 21.61 14.28 7.51
C TYR A 527 20.43 13.79 8.34
N THR A 528 19.69 14.72 8.91
CA THR A 528 18.48 14.44 9.70
C THR A 528 17.26 14.99 8.96
N PHE A 529 16.24 14.14 8.79
CA PHE A 529 14.99 14.48 8.14
C PHE A 529 13.88 14.42 9.19
N THR A 530 13.28 15.57 9.48
CA THR A 530 12.23 15.69 10.49
C THR A 530 10.85 15.66 9.82
N GLY A 531 9.99 14.72 10.22
CA GLY A 531 8.63 14.61 9.72
C GLY A 531 8.07 13.19 9.82
N ALA A 532 6.81 12.99 9.40
CA ALA A 532 6.25 11.64 9.33
C ALA A 532 7.07 10.77 8.35
N PRO A 533 7.53 9.58 8.78
CA PRO A 533 8.03 8.58 7.87
C PRO A 533 6.95 8.16 6.87
N LEU A 534 7.35 7.81 5.65
CA LEU A 534 6.42 7.30 4.65
C LEU A 534 6.05 5.83 4.93
N THR A 535 4.79 5.50 4.63
CA THR A 535 4.17 4.18 4.83
C THR A 535 3.02 4.00 3.83
N GLY A 536 2.56 2.76 3.63
CA GLY A 536 1.55 2.44 2.63
C GLY A 536 2.08 2.59 1.21
N THR A 537 1.23 2.37 0.22
CA THR A 537 1.65 2.34 -1.20
C THR A 537 2.27 3.67 -1.65
N GLN A 538 3.51 3.61 -2.15
CA GLN A 538 4.23 4.71 -2.78
C GLN A 538 4.30 4.50 -4.28
N ILE A 539 4.06 5.57 -5.04
CA ILE A 539 3.96 5.51 -6.49
C ILE A 539 4.96 6.49 -7.12
N ALA A 540 5.71 6.04 -8.13
CA ALA A 540 6.60 6.85 -8.95
C ALA A 540 6.27 6.67 -10.44
N ALA A 541 6.42 7.73 -11.22
CA ALA A 541 6.36 7.62 -12.67
C ALA A 541 7.70 7.09 -13.18
N VAL A 542 7.65 6.23 -14.19
CA VAL A 542 8.84 5.77 -14.93
C VAL A 542 8.67 6.09 -16.41
N SER A 543 9.77 6.35 -17.10
CA SER A 543 9.79 6.72 -18.50
C SER A 543 10.78 5.87 -19.28
N LEU A 544 10.41 5.51 -20.51
CA LEU A 544 11.32 4.87 -21.46
C LEU A 544 12.12 5.95 -22.19
N SER A 545 13.46 5.82 -22.25
CA SER A 545 14.29 6.80 -22.95
C SER A 545 14.04 6.81 -24.45
N ASP A 546 14.18 7.98 -25.08
CA ASP A 546 13.94 8.15 -26.53
C ASP A 546 14.89 7.28 -27.39
N ASN A 547 16.05 6.91 -26.84
CA ASN A 547 17.10 6.16 -27.52
C ASN A 547 17.10 4.65 -27.22
N PHE A 548 16.18 4.13 -26.41
CA PHE A 548 16.19 2.72 -25.98
C PHE A 548 16.36 1.70 -27.11
N ASN A 549 15.73 1.94 -28.26
CA ASN A 549 15.79 1.06 -29.43
C ASN A 549 17.02 1.28 -30.35
N GLN A 550 17.99 2.11 -29.94
CA GLN A 550 19.20 2.44 -30.72
C GLN A 550 20.47 1.67 -30.28
N GLY A 551 20.34 0.66 -29.41
CA GLY A 551 21.41 -0.30 -29.11
C GLY A 551 22.20 -0.04 -27.81
N ASN A 552 21.67 0.81 -26.92
CA ASN A 552 22.14 1.04 -25.55
C ASN A 552 23.67 0.96 -25.34
N GLU A 553 24.42 1.73 -26.14
CA GLU A 553 25.89 1.65 -26.18
C GLU A 553 26.56 1.93 -24.82
N ASN A 554 25.90 2.73 -23.98
CA ASN A 554 26.35 3.11 -22.62
C ASN A 554 25.68 2.30 -21.49
N GLY A 555 24.73 1.42 -21.83
CA GLY A 555 24.02 0.55 -20.88
C GLY A 555 22.93 1.21 -20.02
N ASN A 556 22.72 2.53 -20.11
CA ASN A 556 21.81 3.29 -19.25
C ASN A 556 20.51 3.76 -19.95
N ASP A 557 20.24 3.35 -21.19
CA ASP A 557 18.92 3.61 -21.79
C ASP A 557 17.80 2.90 -21.02
N GLY A 558 16.67 3.58 -20.85
CA GLY A 558 15.56 3.12 -20.01
C GLY A 558 15.84 3.20 -18.50
N ALA A 559 16.99 3.72 -18.07
CA ALA A 559 17.30 3.86 -16.65
C ALA A 559 16.42 4.91 -15.97
N ASN A 560 15.83 4.53 -14.85
CA ASN A 560 15.00 5.39 -14.01
C ASN A 560 15.58 5.42 -12.59
N LEU A 561 15.86 6.60 -12.05
CA LEU A 561 16.42 6.76 -10.71
C LEU A 561 15.30 6.84 -9.68
N LEU A 562 15.11 5.73 -8.98
CA LEU A 562 14.10 5.59 -7.93
C LEU A 562 14.75 5.64 -6.55
N GLY A 563 13.92 5.69 -5.52
CA GLY A 563 14.38 5.77 -4.15
C GLY A 563 13.55 4.88 -3.24
N ASN A 564 14.17 4.37 -2.16
CA ASN A 564 13.42 3.78 -1.06
C ASN A 564 13.00 4.90 -0.07
N PRO A 565 11.73 5.32 -0.09
CA PRO A 565 11.21 6.32 0.86
C PRO A 565 10.97 5.77 2.27
N TYR A 566 10.87 4.45 2.42
CA TYR A 566 10.45 3.86 3.68
C TYR A 566 11.55 3.96 4.74
N PRO A 567 11.16 4.03 6.03
CA PRO A 567 12.09 3.88 7.15
C PRO A 567 12.49 2.40 7.37
N SER A 568 12.36 1.55 6.36
CA SER A 568 12.71 0.11 6.36
C SER A 568 13.30 -0.26 5.00
N SER A 569 13.98 -1.39 4.89
CA SER A 569 14.46 -1.85 3.59
C SER A 569 13.29 -2.31 2.72
N ILE A 570 13.53 -2.37 1.41
CA ILE A 570 12.67 -3.05 0.44
C ILE A 570 13.31 -4.40 0.09
N ASP A 571 12.52 -5.46 -0.03
CA ASP A 571 12.94 -6.73 -0.59
C ASP A 571 12.73 -6.76 -2.10
N TRP A 572 13.82 -6.71 -2.88
CA TRP A 572 13.72 -6.71 -4.34
C TRP A 572 13.28 -8.05 -4.92
N SER A 573 13.30 -9.15 -4.15
CA SER A 573 12.78 -10.43 -4.63
C SER A 573 11.26 -10.42 -4.86
N ASP A 574 10.55 -9.45 -4.30
CA ASP A 574 9.11 -9.29 -4.53
C ASP A 574 8.82 -8.45 -5.79
N LEU A 575 9.84 -7.83 -6.39
CA LEU A 575 9.70 -6.84 -7.46
C LEU A 575 10.38 -7.24 -8.78
N TYR A 576 11.43 -8.07 -8.74
CA TYR A 576 12.26 -8.38 -9.92
C TYR A 576 11.47 -9.01 -11.10
N ASP A 577 10.43 -9.81 -10.83
CA ASP A 577 9.59 -10.41 -11.88
C ASP A 577 8.92 -9.35 -12.77
N THR A 578 8.65 -8.16 -12.22
CA THR A 578 8.04 -7.05 -12.98
C THR A 578 9.09 -6.07 -13.47
N TRP A 579 10.07 -5.73 -12.62
CA TRP A 579 10.96 -4.59 -12.82
C TRP A 579 12.40 -4.96 -13.19
N GLY A 580 12.73 -6.26 -13.19
CA GLY A 580 14.05 -6.76 -13.50
C GLY A 580 15.08 -6.41 -12.43
N ALA A 581 16.32 -6.20 -12.88
CA ALA A 581 17.45 -5.90 -12.02
C ALA A 581 17.35 -4.53 -11.30
N VAL A 582 17.89 -4.48 -10.09
CA VAL A 582 18.15 -3.24 -9.35
C VAL A 582 19.64 -2.90 -9.38
N TYR A 583 19.96 -1.63 -9.60
CA TYR A 583 21.34 -1.15 -9.72
C TYR A 583 21.64 -0.10 -8.66
N TYR A 584 22.82 -0.21 -8.06
CA TYR A 584 23.32 0.69 -7.03
C TYR A 584 24.64 1.30 -7.48
N TRP A 585 24.92 2.50 -7.00
CA TRP A 585 26.26 3.07 -7.05
C TRP A 585 27.02 2.69 -5.77
N ASP A 586 28.13 1.97 -5.92
CA ASP A 586 29.04 1.68 -4.81
C ASP A 586 30.28 2.59 -4.91
N PRO A 587 30.37 3.64 -4.08
CA PRO A 587 31.53 4.53 -4.10
C PRO A 587 32.82 3.86 -3.63
N SER A 588 32.74 2.73 -2.91
CA SER A 588 33.91 2.02 -2.40
C SER A 588 34.53 1.06 -3.43
N ALA A 589 33.81 0.76 -4.52
CA ALA A 589 34.30 -0.09 -5.60
C ALA A 589 35.54 0.52 -6.28
N ASN A 590 36.38 -0.36 -6.85
CA ASN A 590 37.58 0.02 -7.61
C ASN A 590 38.50 1.01 -6.87
N ALA A 591 38.91 0.63 -5.65
CA ALA A 591 39.78 1.43 -4.77
C ALA A 591 39.25 2.86 -4.50
N GLY A 592 37.92 3.02 -4.44
CA GLY A 592 37.25 4.31 -4.19
C GLY A 592 36.97 5.14 -5.45
N ALA A 593 37.21 4.60 -6.65
CA ALA A 593 36.83 5.26 -7.90
C ALA A 593 35.31 5.18 -8.16
N GLY A 594 34.64 4.20 -7.54
CA GLY A 594 33.21 3.96 -7.66
C GLY A 594 32.81 3.17 -8.92
N ASP A 595 31.77 2.36 -8.78
CA ASP A 595 31.20 1.58 -9.88
C ASP A 595 29.72 1.25 -9.62
N TYR A 596 29.02 0.87 -10.68
CA TYR A 596 27.68 0.32 -10.54
C TYR A 596 27.72 -1.17 -10.21
N ILE A 597 26.89 -1.57 -9.25
CA ILE A 597 26.67 -2.97 -8.88
C ILE A 597 25.19 -3.29 -8.95
N GLU A 598 24.87 -4.46 -9.45
CA GLU A 598 23.51 -4.86 -9.76
C GLU A 598 23.12 -6.16 -9.07
N TRP A 599 21.82 -6.33 -8.84
CA TRP A 599 21.24 -7.58 -8.36
C TRP A 599 20.03 -7.96 -9.22
N ASN A 600 19.97 -9.22 -9.64
CA ASN A 600 18.77 -9.80 -10.26
C ASN A 600 18.65 -11.30 -9.97
N ASP A 601 17.52 -11.75 -9.43
CA ASP A 601 17.24 -13.16 -9.09
C ASP A 601 18.43 -13.90 -8.44
N GLY A 602 19.04 -13.27 -7.45
CA GLY A 602 20.19 -13.80 -6.73
C GLY A 602 21.52 -13.78 -7.50
N ALA A 603 21.61 -13.17 -8.68
CA ALA A 603 22.85 -12.90 -9.42
C ALA A 603 23.33 -11.46 -9.19
N GLY A 604 24.61 -11.21 -9.50
CA GLY A 604 25.23 -9.89 -9.40
C GLY A 604 25.96 -9.66 -8.08
N SER A 605 26.64 -8.51 -8.02
CA SER A 605 27.41 -8.09 -6.84
C SER A 605 26.66 -7.11 -5.94
N GLY A 606 25.50 -6.62 -6.38
CA GLY A 606 24.58 -5.77 -5.63
C GLY A 606 23.75 -6.52 -4.58
N SER A 607 22.92 -5.76 -3.87
CA SER A 607 22.06 -6.25 -2.79
C SER A 607 20.65 -6.57 -3.28
N GLN A 608 20.06 -7.66 -2.80
CA GLN A 608 18.61 -7.91 -2.89
C GLN A 608 17.80 -6.87 -2.12
N TYR A 609 18.36 -6.34 -1.03
CA TYR A 609 17.67 -5.39 -0.17
C TYR A 609 18.07 -3.96 -0.51
N VAL A 610 17.08 -3.10 -0.77
CA VAL A 610 17.29 -1.67 -0.92
C VAL A 610 17.14 -1.01 0.44
N SER A 611 18.23 -0.59 1.07
CA SER A 611 18.21 0.00 2.43
C SER A 611 17.38 1.29 2.54
N PRO A 612 16.95 1.71 3.73
CA PRO A 612 16.26 2.99 3.94
C PRO A 612 17.03 4.16 3.32
N MET A 613 16.28 5.04 2.64
CA MET A 613 16.81 6.25 2.00
C MET A 613 17.89 5.99 0.94
N GLN A 614 17.97 4.78 0.39
CA GLN A 614 18.86 4.43 -0.70
C GLN A 614 18.21 4.81 -2.03
N GLY A 615 18.93 5.56 -2.87
CA GLY A 615 18.59 5.71 -4.28
C GLY A 615 19.11 4.52 -5.09
N PHE A 616 18.38 4.11 -6.11
CA PHE A 616 18.74 2.97 -6.96
C PHE A 616 18.17 3.18 -8.37
N PHE A 617 18.82 2.59 -9.36
CA PHE A 617 18.27 2.55 -10.71
C PHE A 617 17.49 1.26 -10.94
N ILE A 618 16.48 1.37 -11.78
CA ILE A 618 15.91 0.25 -12.54
C ILE A 618 16.02 0.57 -14.02
N VAL A 619 15.86 -0.45 -14.86
CA VAL A 619 15.70 -0.26 -16.31
C VAL A 619 14.27 -0.66 -16.67
N VAL A 620 13.59 0.17 -17.46
CA VAL A 620 12.27 -0.15 -17.98
C VAL A 620 12.33 -0.35 -19.49
N ASN A 621 11.41 -1.16 -20.02
CA ASN A 621 11.24 -1.32 -21.47
C ASN A 621 9.75 -1.15 -21.87
N GLU A 622 9.40 -1.56 -23.09
CA GLU A 622 8.03 -1.47 -23.61
C GLU A 622 7.02 -2.36 -22.86
N SER A 623 7.45 -3.36 -22.08
CA SER A 623 6.54 -4.17 -21.25
C SER A 623 6.10 -3.44 -19.98
N ASN A 624 6.93 -2.52 -19.46
CA ASN A 624 6.62 -1.73 -18.28
C ASN A 624 5.90 -0.41 -18.59
N THR A 625 5.85 -0.02 -19.88
CA THR A 625 5.41 1.31 -20.29
C THR A 625 4.34 1.25 -21.37
N THR A 626 3.48 2.27 -21.41
CA THR A 626 2.50 2.48 -22.48
C THR A 626 2.71 3.88 -23.05
N ASN A 627 3.06 3.97 -24.34
CA ASN A 627 3.49 5.22 -24.98
C ASN A 627 4.69 5.89 -24.28
N GLY A 628 5.64 5.10 -23.78
CA GLY A 628 6.87 5.58 -23.15
C GLY A 628 6.74 6.02 -21.69
N SER A 629 5.57 5.83 -21.06
CA SER A 629 5.37 6.12 -19.62
C SER A 629 4.80 4.91 -18.89
N GLY A 630 5.22 4.70 -17.64
CA GLY A 630 4.76 3.64 -16.75
C GLY A 630 4.61 4.12 -15.31
N ILE A 631 4.12 3.23 -14.44
CA ILE A 631 3.90 3.49 -13.02
C ILE A 631 4.63 2.41 -12.22
N PHE A 632 5.60 2.83 -11.41
CA PHE A 632 6.27 2.00 -10.42
C PHE A 632 5.55 2.12 -9.08
N GLU A 633 5.26 0.99 -8.45
CA GLU A 633 4.55 0.92 -7.18
C GLU A 633 5.39 0.14 -6.16
N LEU A 634 5.55 0.73 -4.98
CA LEU A 634 6.02 0.04 -3.78
C LEU A 634 4.86 -0.07 -2.81
N THR A 635 4.68 -1.24 -2.20
CA THR A 635 3.64 -1.51 -1.22
C THR A 635 4.22 -1.73 0.16
N ASN A 636 3.36 -1.90 1.17
CA ASN A 636 3.80 -2.31 2.50
C ASN A 636 4.31 -3.75 2.54
N ASP A 637 3.91 -4.59 1.59
CA ASP A 637 4.31 -6.00 1.54
C ASP A 637 5.79 -6.14 1.14
N ASP A 638 6.32 -5.17 0.38
CA ASP A 638 7.73 -5.16 -0.05
C ASP A 638 8.69 -4.75 1.09
N ARG A 639 8.19 -4.31 2.25
CA ARG A 639 9.00 -3.77 3.35
C ARG A 639 9.56 -4.89 4.24
N VAL A 640 10.86 -4.85 4.49
CA VAL A 640 11.55 -5.79 5.38
C VAL A 640 12.55 -5.10 6.32
N HIS A 641 12.82 -5.73 7.45
CA HIS A 641 13.89 -5.30 8.37
C HIS A 641 15.28 -5.75 7.91
N SER A 642 15.36 -6.85 7.14
CA SER A 642 16.61 -7.37 6.57
C SER A 642 17.29 -6.33 5.67
N GLY A 643 18.61 -6.41 5.54
CA GLY A 643 19.36 -5.49 4.66
C GLY A 643 19.47 -4.04 5.15
N ALA A 644 18.93 -3.73 6.33
CA ALA A 644 19.15 -2.41 6.94
C ALA A 644 20.63 -2.21 7.36
N THR A 645 21.38 -3.31 7.59
CA THR A 645 22.80 -3.29 7.98
C THR A 645 23.68 -4.40 7.38
N ASN A 646 23.13 -5.45 6.74
CA ASN A 646 23.87 -6.64 6.31
C ASN A 646 23.65 -6.99 4.83
N PHE A 647 24.73 -7.35 4.13
CA PHE A 647 24.72 -7.79 2.73
C PHE A 647 25.04 -9.29 2.66
N TYR A 648 24.08 -10.10 2.20
CA TYR A 648 24.34 -11.51 1.89
C TYR A 648 24.42 -11.69 0.38
N LYS A 649 25.53 -12.27 -0.11
CA LYS A 649 25.63 -12.74 -1.50
C LYS A 649 25.05 -14.14 -1.61
N SER A 650 24.16 -14.37 -2.56
CA SER A 650 23.69 -15.70 -2.95
C SER A 650 24.80 -16.49 -3.66
N LYS A 651 24.81 -17.80 -3.47
CA LYS A 651 25.77 -18.69 -4.14
C LYS A 651 25.44 -18.79 -5.63
N LEU A 652 26.45 -18.76 -6.51
CA LEU A 652 26.26 -19.04 -7.93
C LEU A 652 25.66 -20.45 -8.12
N GLN A 653 24.67 -20.56 -9.01
CA GLN A 653 24.08 -21.82 -9.43
C GLN A 653 24.19 -21.93 -10.95
N ASN A 654 24.68 -23.07 -11.44
CA ASN A 654 24.76 -23.42 -12.87
C ASN A 654 25.24 -22.27 -13.78
N GLY A 655 26.49 -21.85 -13.58
CA GLY A 655 27.00 -20.64 -14.23
C GLY A 655 28.47 -20.37 -13.98
N ILE A 656 28.93 -19.20 -14.41
CA ILE A 656 30.30 -18.70 -14.27
C ILE A 656 30.25 -17.24 -13.85
N VAL A 657 31.16 -16.85 -12.95
CA VAL A 657 31.51 -15.43 -12.73
C VAL A 657 32.89 -15.20 -13.31
N LEU A 658 32.98 -14.34 -14.32
CA LEU A 658 34.26 -13.87 -14.85
C LEU A 658 34.64 -12.57 -14.15
N GLU A 659 35.93 -12.43 -13.84
CA GLU A 659 36.47 -11.19 -13.25
C GLU A 659 37.55 -10.62 -14.17
N ALA A 660 37.42 -9.34 -14.52
CA ALA A 660 38.47 -8.56 -15.14
C ALA A 660 39.22 -7.75 -14.08
N ARG A 661 40.56 -7.69 -14.15
CA ARG A 661 41.37 -7.00 -13.13
C ARG A 661 42.40 -6.04 -13.73
N SER A 662 42.55 -4.89 -13.05
CA SER A 662 43.57 -3.86 -13.25
C SER A 662 44.16 -3.46 -11.89
N GLY A 663 45.24 -4.10 -11.46
CA GLY A 663 45.78 -3.87 -10.11
C GLY A 663 44.77 -4.27 -9.01
N GLU A 664 44.29 -3.29 -8.23
CA GLU A 664 43.24 -3.46 -7.21
C GLU A 664 41.81 -3.26 -7.76
N ASN A 665 41.68 -2.73 -8.99
CA ASN A 665 40.39 -2.52 -9.63
C ASN A 665 39.90 -3.83 -10.25
N THR A 666 38.63 -4.14 -10.06
CA THR A 666 37.98 -5.37 -10.53
C THR A 666 36.58 -5.10 -11.03
N ASP A 667 36.18 -5.84 -12.05
CA ASP A 667 34.81 -5.86 -12.53
C ASP A 667 34.36 -7.30 -12.82
N GLU A 668 33.09 -7.58 -12.60
CA GLU A 668 32.51 -8.93 -12.66
C GLU A 668 31.41 -9.03 -13.73
N LEU A 669 31.42 -10.16 -14.44
CA LEU A 669 30.35 -10.58 -15.34
C LEU A 669 29.78 -11.89 -14.84
N PHE A 670 28.47 -11.92 -14.58
CA PHE A 670 27.72 -13.10 -14.16
C PHE A 670 27.05 -13.74 -15.37
N ILE A 671 27.32 -15.02 -15.60
CA ILE A 671 26.68 -15.81 -16.66
C ILE A 671 26.00 -17.01 -16.02
N ARG A 672 24.70 -17.20 -16.26
CA ARG A 672 23.91 -18.34 -15.76
C ARG A 672 23.20 -19.05 -16.90
N PHE A 673 23.07 -20.37 -16.77
CA PHE A 673 22.39 -21.19 -17.78
C PHE A 673 21.00 -21.61 -17.32
N ASN A 674 20.01 -21.23 -18.12
CA ASN A 674 18.60 -21.58 -17.97
C ASN A 674 17.97 -21.77 -19.36
N GLU A 675 17.44 -22.96 -19.62
CA GLU A 675 16.81 -23.32 -20.92
C GLU A 675 15.55 -22.51 -21.23
N ASP A 676 14.88 -21.96 -20.21
CA ASP A 676 13.68 -21.13 -20.38
C ASP A 676 14.02 -19.65 -20.66
N ALA A 677 15.30 -19.27 -20.62
CA ALA A 677 15.73 -17.90 -20.85
C ALA A 677 15.89 -17.56 -22.35
N SER A 678 15.95 -16.27 -22.65
CA SER A 678 16.24 -15.78 -24.00
C SER A 678 17.76 -15.73 -24.24
N PRO A 679 18.25 -15.94 -25.47
CA PRO A 679 19.64 -15.65 -25.82
C PRO A 679 19.93 -14.14 -25.98
N ASP A 680 18.90 -13.31 -26.15
CA ASP A 680 18.95 -11.84 -26.14
C ASP A 680 18.40 -11.28 -24.82
N PHE A 681 18.59 -9.97 -24.56
CA PHE A 681 18.17 -9.30 -23.32
C PHE A 681 16.72 -9.61 -22.90
N ASP A 682 16.59 -10.21 -21.72
CA ASP A 682 15.36 -10.46 -20.99
C ASP A 682 15.36 -9.63 -19.69
N LEU A 683 14.50 -8.62 -19.64
CA LEU A 683 14.39 -7.71 -18.49
C LEU A 683 14.29 -8.44 -17.15
N GLN A 684 13.54 -9.55 -17.11
CA GLN A 684 13.24 -10.24 -15.85
C GLN A 684 14.42 -11.04 -15.30
N ARG A 685 15.44 -11.31 -16.13
CA ARG A 685 16.53 -12.24 -15.80
C ARG A 685 17.91 -11.63 -15.92
N ASP A 686 18.07 -10.73 -16.88
CA ASP A 686 19.35 -10.10 -17.18
C ASP A 686 19.53 -8.79 -16.42
N ALA A 687 20.76 -8.28 -16.45
CA ALA A 687 21.06 -6.92 -16.06
C ALA A 687 21.99 -6.29 -17.09
N LEU A 688 21.68 -5.06 -17.48
CA LEU A 688 22.49 -4.26 -18.38
C LEU A 688 23.80 -3.84 -17.70
N LYS A 689 24.87 -3.67 -18.47
CA LYS A 689 26.13 -3.15 -17.94
C LYS A 689 26.10 -1.62 -17.91
N PHE A 690 25.93 -1.04 -16.73
CA PHE A 690 26.13 0.40 -16.54
C PHE A 690 27.64 0.68 -16.54
N LEU A 691 28.14 1.33 -17.59
CA LEU A 691 29.57 1.59 -17.73
C LEU A 691 30.01 2.70 -16.78
N SER A 692 31.10 2.45 -16.04
CA SER A 692 31.75 3.49 -15.22
C SER A 692 32.48 4.48 -16.11
N GLY A 693 32.36 5.78 -15.80
CA GLY A 693 33.11 6.85 -16.45
C GLY A 693 34.46 7.18 -15.81
N ALA A 694 34.97 6.32 -14.91
CA ALA A 694 36.22 6.54 -14.22
C ALA A 694 37.42 5.87 -14.93
N ASP A 695 38.48 6.65 -15.16
CA ASP A 695 39.70 6.22 -15.83
C ASP A 695 40.31 4.96 -15.19
N GLY A 696 40.70 4.00 -16.02
CA GLY A 696 41.53 2.85 -15.61
C GLY A 696 40.77 1.71 -14.95
N ILE A 697 39.44 1.78 -14.84
CA ILE A 697 38.59 0.66 -14.45
C ILE A 697 38.41 -0.28 -15.66
N SER A 698 38.66 -1.57 -15.45
CA SER A 698 38.33 -2.59 -16.43
C SER A 698 36.82 -2.82 -16.43
N GLN A 699 36.19 -2.85 -17.59
CA GLN A 699 34.77 -3.15 -17.74
C GLN A 699 34.61 -4.42 -18.56
N LEU A 700 33.94 -5.43 -18.00
CA LEU A 700 33.72 -6.74 -18.61
C LEU A 700 32.21 -7.03 -18.70
N TYR A 701 31.74 -7.45 -19.87
CA TYR A 701 30.32 -7.70 -20.10
C TYR A 701 30.11 -8.76 -21.18
N ALA A 702 28.94 -9.39 -21.16
CA ALA A 702 28.48 -10.21 -22.28
C ALA A 702 27.87 -9.31 -23.36
N ILE A 703 28.09 -9.64 -24.62
CA ILE A 703 27.52 -8.92 -25.76
C ILE A 703 26.46 -9.80 -26.41
N THR A 704 25.24 -9.28 -26.48
CA THR A 704 24.17 -9.79 -27.37
C THR A 704 24.09 -8.90 -28.62
N GLU A 705 23.10 -9.07 -29.50
CA GLU A 705 23.04 -8.29 -30.75
C GLU A 705 23.08 -6.77 -30.49
N ASN A 706 22.33 -6.30 -29.49
CA ASN A 706 22.14 -4.88 -29.18
C ASN A 706 22.45 -4.49 -27.72
N TRP A 707 22.92 -5.41 -26.88
CA TRP A 707 23.03 -5.14 -25.43
C TRP A 707 24.37 -5.58 -24.84
N LYS A 708 24.85 -4.76 -23.90
CA LYS A 708 25.97 -5.08 -22.99
C LYS A 708 25.36 -5.53 -21.65
N LEU A 709 25.64 -6.75 -21.21
CA LEU A 709 25.05 -7.36 -20.01
C LEU A 709 26.09 -7.58 -18.92
N ALA A 710 25.78 -7.19 -17.68
CA ALA A 710 26.54 -7.51 -16.47
C ALA A 710 26.07 -8.82 -15.83
N ILE A 711 24.78 -9.14 -15.98
CA ILE A 711 24.18 -10.45 -15.71
C ILE A 711 23.56 -10.96 -17.01
N ASP A 712 24.05 -12.09 -17.52
CA ASP A 712 23.58 -12.79 -18.72
C ASP A 712 23.00 -14.16 -18.32
N VAL A 713 21.68 -14.27 -18.30
CA VAL A 713 20.95 -15.51 -18.07
C VAL A 713 20.42 -16.02 -19.40
N ARG A 714 20.90 -17.18 -19.83
CA ARG A 714 20.60 -17.68 -21.19
C ARG A 714 20.55 -19.19 -21.27
N PRO A 715 20.03 -19.77 -22.38
CA PRO A 715 20.15 -21.20 -22.64
C PRO A 715 21.62 -21.63 -22.77
N GLU A 716 21.90 -22.93 -22.62
CA GLU A 716 23.24 -23.46 -22.88
C GLU A 716 23.69 -23.14 -24.31
N THR A 717 24.93 -22.67 -24.46
CA THR A 717 25.51 -22.27 -25.75
C THR A 717 26.97 -22.66 -25.84
N GLU A 718 27.45 -22.93 -27.05
CA GLU A 718 28.85 -23.28 -27.30
C GLU A 718 29.78 -22.09 -27.10
N THR A 719 29.33 -20.88 -27.46
CA THR A 719 30.15 -19.67 -27.47
C THR A 719 29.37 -18.44 -27.02
N ILE A 720 30.01 -17.62 -26.19
CA ILE A 720 29.51 -16.31 -25.75
C ILE A 720 30.50 -15.23 -26.20
N GLN A 721 29.99 -14.18 -26.87
CA GLN A 721 30.80 -13.00 -27.21
C GLN A 721 30.96 -12.14 -25.96
N LEU A 722 32.21 -11.86 -25.58
CA LEU A 722 32.52 -10.96 -24.47
C LEU A 722 32.94 -9.59 -25.00
N GLY A 723 32.68 -8.58 -24.20
CA GLY A 723 33.18 -7.22 -24.34
C GLY A 723 34.16 -6.89 -23.22
N PHE A 724 35.26 -6.22 -23.56
CA PHE A 724 36.18 -5.64 -22.60
C PHE A 724 36.54 -4.22 -23.02
N GLU A 725 36.44 -3.28 -22.08
CA GLU A 725 36.85 -1.90 -22.26
C GLU A 725 37.69 -1.42 -21.06
N ASN A 726 38.67 -0.57 -21.35
CA ASN A 726 39.42 0.19 -20.35
C ASN A 726 39.97 1.45 -21.03
N GLU A 727 39.85 2.60 -20.39
CA GLU A 727 40.29 3.89 -20.94
C GLU A 727 41.81 4.12 -20.88
N THR A 728 42.57 3.15 -20.35
CA THR A 728 44.03 3.24 -20.21
C THR A 728 44.77 2.10 -20.91
N ASP A 729 45.82 2.45 -21.66
CA ASP A 729 46.74 1.49 -22.28
C ASP A 729 47.48 0.72 -21.16
N GLY A 730 47.48 -0.61 -21.17
CA GLY A 730 47.99 -1.37 -20.03
C GLY A 730 48.02 -2.89 -20.18
N ILE A 731 48.32 -3.57 -19.06
CA ILE A 731 48.24 -5.03 -18.93
C ILE A 731 47.13 -5.36 -17.95
N TYR A 732 46.23 -6.23 -18.36
CA TYR A 732 45.03 -6.63 -17.63
C TYR A 732 44.91 -8.15 -17.59
N SER A 733 44.02 -8.66 -16.75
CA SER A 733 43.68 -10.08 -16.73
C SER A 733 42.18 -10.34 -16.74
N ILE A 734 41.79 -11.48 -17.32
CA ILE A 734 40.47 -12.09 -17.16
C ILE A 734 40.66 -13.43 -16.46
N SER A 735 39.83 -13.70 -15.45
CA SER A 735 39.84 -14.93 -14.66
C SER A 735 38.43 -15.53 -14.53
N ALA A 736 38.36 -16.83 -14.25
CA ALA A 736 37.10 -17.48 -13.84
C ALA A 736 37.04 -17.53 -12.31
N LYS A 737 36.40 -16.53 -11.71
CA LYS A 737 36.36 -16.32 -10.26
C LYS A 737 35.54 -17.39 -9.54
N GLU A 738 34.35 -17.67 -10.06
CA GLU A 738 33.46 -18.72 -9.57
C GLU A 738 32.89 -19.51 -10.75
N ARG A 739 32.59 -20.78 -10.52
CA ARG A 739 31.88 -21.63 -11.47
C ARG A 739 31.11 -22.73 -10.75
N ASP A 740 29.97 -23.08 -11.30
CA ASP A 740 29.16 -24.23 -10.89
C ASP A 740 28.58 -24.90 -12.13
N GLY A 741 28.55 -26.24 -12.18
CA GLY A 741 28.06 -26.99 -13.33
C GLY A 741 28.95 -26.98 -14.60
N ILE A 742 29.91 -26.06 -14.73
CA ILE A 742 30.73 -25.92 -15.96
C ILE A 742 32.13 -26.56 -15.84
N LEU A 743 32.41 -27.51 -16.74
CA LEU A 743 33.67 -28.28 -16.75
C LEU A 743 34.80 -27.59 -17.53
N LYS A 744 34.51 -26.92 -18.65
CA LYS A 744 35.50 -26.35 -19.55
C LYS A 744 35.16 -24.90 -19.89
N ILE A 745 36.16 -24.02 -19.74
CA ILE A 745 36.02 -22.57 -19.93
C ILE A 745 37.25 -22.11 -20.72
N ILE A 746 37.11 -21.93 -22.03
CA ILE A 746 38.21 -21.50 -22.90
C ILE A 746 37.96 -20.08 -23.37
N LEU A 747 38.89 -19.17 -23.10
CA LEU A 747 38.88 -17.82 -23.63
C LEU A 747 39.66 -17.78 -24.96
N GLU A 748 39.03 -17.29 -26.02
CA GLU A 748 39.68 -16.95 -27.28
C GLU A 748 40.00 -15.45 -27.30
N ASP A 749 41.27 -15.10 -27.51
CA ASP A 749 41.70 -13.75 -27.86
C ASP A 749 41.83 -13.64 -29.39
N THR A 750 40.89 -12.95 -30.02
CA THR A 750 40.84 -12.83 -31.49
C THR A 750 41.91 -11.90 -32.06
N LYS A 751 42.56 -11.06 -31.23
CA LYS A 751 43.67 -10.20 -31.67
C LYS A 751 44.97 -11.00 -31.80
N THR A 752 45.17 -11.97 -30.90
CA THR A 752 46.38 -12.81 -30.89
C THR A 752 46.17 -14.22 -31.41
N GLU A 753 44.92 -14.59 -31.75
CA GLU A 753 44.48 -15.93 -32.16
C GLU A 753 44.80 -17.02 -31.11
N LYS A 754 44.86 -16.64 -29.83
CA LYS A 754 45.19 -17.54 -28.71
C LYS A 754 43.93 -18.10 -28.05
N PHE A 755 43.97 -19.37 -27.68
CA PHE A 755 42.96 -20.03 -26.86
C PHE A 755 43.56 -20.38 -25.49
N HIS A 756 42.94 -19.90 -24.41
CA HIS A 756 43.42 -20.06 -23.05
C HIS A 756 42.39 -20.72 -22.15
N ASN A 757 42.80 -21.64 -21.27
CA ASN A 757 41.88 -22.31 -20.35
C ASN A 757 41.82 -21.57 -19.00
N LEU A 758 40.75 -20.80 -18.79
CA LEU A 758 40.52 -20.04 -17.56
C LEU A 758 40.29 -20.94 -16.34
N GLY A 759 39.97 -22.22 -16.54
CA GLY A 759 39.89 -23.20 -15.45
C GLY A 759 41.25 -23.64 -14.89
N LYS A 760 42.38 -23.18 -15.47
CA LYS A 760 43.74 -23.50 -15.00
C LYS A 760 44.50 -22.31 -14.41
N ALA A 761 44.41 -21.15 -15.06
CA ALA A 761 45.09 -19.92 -14.65
C ALA A 761 44.40 -18.71 -15.31
N ASP A 762 44.62 -17.54 -14.75
CA ASP A 762 44.17 -16.26 -15.31
C ASP A 762 44.81 -16.02 -16.69
N TYR A 763 44.10 -15.30 -17.56
CA TYR A 763 44.62 -14.88 -18.85
C TYR A 763 45.07 -13.42 -18.78
N GLU A 764 46.39 -13.18 -18.83
CA GLU A 764 46.95 -11.83 -18.91
C GLU A 764 47.11 -11.37 -20.37
N PHE A 765 46.77 -10.12 -20.65
CA PHE A 765 46.88 -9.53 -21.99
C PHE A 765 47.25 -8.04 -21.95
N ALA A 766 47.90 -7.58 -23.02
CA ALA A 766 48.11 -6.17 -23.28
C ALA A 766 46.89 -5.58 -24.00
N TRP A 767 46.42 -4.43 -23.52
CA TRP A 767 45.31 -3.66 -24.09
C TRP A 767 45.79 -2.29 -24.56
N ASP A 768 45.31 -1.89 -25.72
CA ASP A 768 45.42 -0.53 -26.25
C ASP A 768 43.99 0.01 -26.31
N VAL A 769 43.76 1.27 -25.94
CA VAL A 769 42.42 1.89 -25.96
C VAL A 769 41.76 1.91 -27.35
N THR A 770 42.52 1.62 -28.41
CA THR A 770 42.00 1.46 -29.78
C THR A 770 41.67 0.01 -30.15
N ASP A 771 41.89 -0.94 -29.22
CA ASP A 771 41.49 -2.33 -29.41
C ASP A 771 39.97 -2.45 -29.52
N ASN A 772 39.54 -3.45 -30.30
CA ASN A 772 38.12 -3.75 -30.46
C ASN A 772 37.57 -4.31 -29.13
N GLU A 773 36.51 -3.72 -28.60
CA GLU A 773 35.82 -4.21 -27.40
C GLU A 773 35.41 -5.69 -27.50
N LYS A 774 35.08 -6.18 -28.71
CA LYS A 774 34.66 -7.56 -29.00
C LYS A 774 35.82 -8.55 -29.17
N ARG A 775 36.99 -8.26 -28.58
CA ARG A 775 38.23 -9.05 -28.72
C ARG A 775 38.14 -10.47 -28.16
N PHE A 776 37.23 -10.73 -27.22
CA PHE A 776 37.23 -11.98 -26.47
C PHE A 776 35.97 -12.81 -26.72
N LYS A 777 36.14 -14.14 -26.83
CA LYS A 777 35.03 -15.11 -26.86
C LYS A 777 35.22 -16.18 -25.82
N LEU A 778 34.14 -16.53 -25.12
CA LEU A 778 34.10 -17.62 -24.16
C LEU A 778 33.55 -18.88 -24.83
N HIS A 779 34.30 -19.97 -24.79
CA HIS A 779 33.89 -21.27 -25.33
C HIS A 779 33.66 -22.26 -24.18
N LEU A 780 32.47 -22.84 -24.13
CA LEU A 780 31.99 -23.66 -23.00
C LEU A 780 31.99 -25.16 -23.34
N ASP A 781 31.81 -25.50 -24.61
CA ASP A 781 31.61 -26.89 -25.05
C ASP A 781 32.50 -27.29 -26.25
N ALA A 782 33.76 -26.86 -26.21
CA ALA A 782 34.70 -27.14 -27.29
C ALA A 782 35.04 -28.65 -27.39
N VAL A 783 34.34 -29.37 -28.27
CA VAL A 783 34.78 -30.64 -28.88
C VAL A 783 36.24 -30.46 -29.32
N GLU A 784 37.12 -31.39 -28.92
CA GLU A 784 38.58 -31.37 -29.15
C GLU A 784 39.03 -30.39 -30.25
N ILE A 785 39.33 -29.14 -29.88
CA ILE A 785 40.08 -28.22 -30.74
C ILE A 785 41.51 -28.75 -30.76
N ASN A 786 41.74 -29.79 -31.56
CA ASN A 786 43.07 -30.24 -31.93
C ASN A 786 43.63 -29.26 -32.97
N LYS A 787 44.05 -28.06 -32.55
CA LYS A 787 44.90 -27.19 -33.38
C LYS A 787 45.99 -26.53 -32.55
N THR A 788 47.20 -26.98 -32.90
CA THR A 788 48.58 -26.51 -32.64
C THR A 788 48.81 -25.56 -31.45
N PRO A 789 49.66 -25.93 -30.47
CA PRO A 789 50.20 -24.95 -29.54
C PRO A 789 51.09 -23.98 -30.33
N ILE A 790 50.61 -22.79 -30.61
CA ILE A 790 51.46 -21.69 -31.08
C ILE A 790 52.18 -21.18 -29.84
N SER A 791 53.50 -21.42 -29.82
CA SER A 791 54.50 -20.95 -28.84
C SER A 791 53.95 -19.92 -27.84
N GLU A 792 53.73 -20.34 -26.61
CA GLU A 792 53.44 -19.48 -25.45
C GLU A 792 54.65 -18.57 -25.22
N SER A 793 54.67 -17.43 -25.90
CA SER A 793 55.46 -16.32 -25.40
C SER A 793 54.67 -15.64 -24.30
N ASN A 794 55.23 -15.65 -23.08
CA ASN A 794 54.71 -14.91 -21.92
C ASN A 794 55.11 -13.43 -21.98
N ILE A 795 55.70 -12.99 -23.09
CA ILE A 795 56.15 -11.62 -23.28
C ILE A 795 54.98 -10.78 -23.78
N LEU A 796 54.48 -9.89 -22.91
CA LEU A 796 53.46 -8.90 -23.24
C LEU A 796 54.12 -7.57 -23.60
N ILE A 797 53.65 -6.93 -24.68
CA ILE A 797 54.21 -5.70 -25.21
C ILE A 797 53.07 -4.70 -25.44
N TYR A 798 53.19 -3.49 -24.88
CA TYR A 798 52.27 -2.38 -25.15
C TYR A 798 53.04 -1.05 -25.22
N ALA A 799 52.41 0.00 -25.73
CA ALA A 799 52.97 1.35 -25.75
C ALA A 799 52.02 2.31 -25.02
N ALA A 800 52.57 3.14 -24.15
CA ALA A 800 51.83 4.16 -23.41
C ALA A 800 52.78 5.32 -23.05
N ASN A 801 52.28 6.55 -23.00
CA ASN A 801 53.03 7.72 -22.53
C ASN A 801 54.44 7.90 -23.16
N GLN A 802 54.55 7.71 -24.47
CA GLN A 802 55.83 7.73 -25.21
C GLN A 802 56.87 6.72 -24.68
N GLN A 803 56.42 5.59 -24.16
CA GLN A 803 57.24 4.45 -23.77
C GLN A 803 56.69 3.16 -24.36
N ILE A 804 57.57 2.18 -24.56
CA ILE A 804 57.20 0.80 -24.86
C ILE A 804 57.45 -0.03 -23.61
N PHE A 805 56.41 -0.68 -23.12
CA PHE A 805 56.45 -1.55 -21.95
C PHE A 805 56.50 -3.01 -22.37
N ILE A 806 57.33 -3.78 -21.67
CA ILE A 806 57.55 -5.21 -21.95
C ILE A 806 57.49 -5.96 -20.62
N LYS A 807 56.51 -6.86 -20.47
CA LYS A 807 56.40 -7.77 -19.33
C LYS A 807 56.88 -9.16 -19.72
N GLY A 808 57.44 -9.92 -18.78
CA GLY A 808 57.81 -11.34 -18.97
C GLY A 808 59.16 -11.57 -19.67
N ALA A 809 59.97 -10.51 -19.85
CA ALA A 809 61.26 -10.57 -20.54
C ALA A 809 62.40 -9.98 -19.68
N GLU A 810 62.88 -10.73 -18.68
CA GLU A 810 63.89 -10.24 -17.73
C GLU A 810 65.26 -9.94 -18.36
N LYS A 811 65.60 -10.58 -19.49
CA LYS A 811 66.87 -10.38 -20.22
C LYS A 811 66.72 -10.66 -21.72
N GLY A 812 67.09 -9.70 -22.56
CA GLY A 812 66.93 -9.82 -24.01
C GLY A 812 67.36 -8.61 -24.83
N THR A 813 66.97 -8.57 -26.09
CA THR A 813 67.12 -7.41 -26.98
C THR A 813 65.78 -7.01 -27.57
N VAL A 814 65.46 -5.74 -27.50
CA VAL A 814 64.25 -5.13 -28.06
C VAL A 814 64.64 -4.37 -29.31
N SER A 815 63.90 -4.57 -30.41
CA SER A 815 64.07 -3.84 -31.67
C SER A 815 62.73 -3.25 -32.07
N VAL A 816 62.66 -1.94 -32.28
CA VAL A 816 61.48 -1.22 -32.76
C VAL A 816 61.70 -0.89 -34.22
N MET A 817 60.75 -1.24 -35.08
CA MET A 817 60.81 -1.04 -36.53
C MET A 817 59.67 -0.16 -36.99
N ASP A 818 59.91 0.72 -37.98
CA ASP A 818 58.82 1.39 -38.68
C ASP A 818 58.08 0.42 -39.62
N VAL A 819 56.97 0.86 -40.20
CA VAL A 819 56.15 0.05 -41.14
C VAL A 819 56.90 -0.41 -42.41
N MET A 820 58.07 0.16 -42.70
CA MET A 820 58.94 -0.25 -43.81
C MET A 820 60.00 -1.28 -43.38
N GLY A 821 59.97 -1.73 -42.12
CA GLY A 821 60.90 -2.70 -41.54
C GLY A 821 62.24 -2.11 -41.13
N ARG A 822 62.39 -0.76 -41.09
CA ARG A 822 63.65 -0.13 -40.65
C ARG A 822 63.68 -0.08 -39.13
N ILE A 823 64.74 -0.62 -38.51
CA ILE A 823 64.96 -0.51 -37.07
C ILE A 823 65.21 0.97 -36.70
N VAL A 824 64.29 1.54 -35.91
CA VAL A 824 64.35 2.92 -35.41
C VAL A 824 64.87 3.00 -33.98
N LEU A 825 64.83 1.89 -33.23
CA LEU A 825 65.40 1.76 -31.88
C LEU A 825 65.85 0.31 -31.65
N GLN A 826 66.98 0.11 -31.00
CA GLN A 826 67.39 -1.22 -30.53
C GLN A 826 68.13 -1.10 -29.19
N GLN A 827 67.70 -1.86 -28.19
CA GLN A 827 68.23 -1.78 -26.83
C GLN A 827 68.24 -3.15 -26.14
N ALA A 828 69.24 -3.40 -25.30
CA ALA A 828 69.25 -4.57 -24.41
C ALA A 828 68.41 -4.29 -23.15
N ILE A 829 67.62 -5.28 -22.73
CA ILE A 829 66.83 -5.23 -21.48
C ILE A 829 67.46 -6.17 -20.44
N SER A 830 67.49 -5.72 -19.19
CA SER A 830 67.98 -6.50 -18.04
C SER A 830 67.36 -5.99 -16.74
N GLY A 831 66.68 -6.86 -15.98
CA GLY A 831 66.54 -6.70 -14.53
C GLY A 831 65.15 -6.38 -13.95
N SER A 832 64.05 -6.46 -14.69
CA SER A 832 62.69 -6.38 -14.11
C SER A 832 61.67 -7.24 -14.86
N GLU A 833 60.61 -7.64 -14.15
CA GLU A 833 59.47 -8.35 -14.71
C GLU A 833 58.71 -7.51 -15.75
N LEU A 834 58.59 -6.20 -15.50
CA LEU A 834 58.06 -5.18 -16.42
C LEU A 834 59.15 -4.12 -16.70
N THR A 835 59.54 -3.94 -17.96
CA THR A 835 60.54 -2.95 -18.40
C THR A 835 59.89 -1.89 -19.28
N GLY A 836 60.02 -0.62 -18.92
CA GLY A 836 59.61 0.52 -19.75
C GLY A 836 60.79 1.12 -20.53
N ILE A 837 60.63 1.30 -21.84
CA ILE A 837 61.64 1.85 -22.75
C ILE A 837 61.11 3.17 -23.32
N PRO A 838 61.66 4.33 -22.91
CA PRO A 838 61.30 5.61 -23.51
C PRO A 838 61.59 5.66 -25.00
N VAL A 839 60.63 6.17 -25.78
CA VAL A 839 60.72 6.27 -27.24
C VAL A 839 60.43 7.70 -27.69
N ASN A 840 61.39 8.32 -28.37
CA ASN A 840 61.21 9.63 -29.02
C ASN A 840 60.89 9.41 -30.50
N LEU A 841 59.70 8.87 -30.76
CA LEU A 841 59.23 8.49 -32.09
C LEU A 841 57.99 9.32 -32.44
N ARG A 842 57.77 9.59 -33.74
CA ARG A 842 56.57 10.30 -34.19
C ARG A 842 55.34 9.42 -33.99
N ALA A 843 54.17 10.03 -33.92
CA ALA A 843 52.93 9.26 -33.88
C ALA A 843 52.81 8.31 -35.08
N GLY A 844 52.51 7.04 -34.83
CA GLY A 844 52.45 6.01 -35.87
C GLY A 844 52.51 4.58 -35.34
N VAL A 845 52.25 3.62 -36.24
CA VAL A 845 52.36 2.18 -35.95
C VAL A 845 53.83 1.74 -36.08
N TYR A 846 54.31 1.00 -35.09
CA TYR A 846 55.64 0.41 -35.04
C TYR A 846 55.57 -1.08 -34.74
N VAL A 847 56.53 -1.85 -35.27
CA VAL A 847 56.69 -3.27 -34.98
C VAL A 847 57.75 -3.43 -33.91
N VAL A 848 57.39 -3.95 -32.74
CA VAL A 848 58.31 -4.23 -31.64
C VAL A 848 58.64 -5.71 -31.64
N VAL A 849 59.93 -6.03 -31.69
CA VAL A 849 60.45 -7.40 -31.63
C VAL A 849 61.30 -7.55 -30.38
N VAL A 850 60.91 -8.44 -29.48
CA VAL A 850 61.65 -8.78 -28.26
C VAL A 850 62.26 -10.17 -28.44
N LYS A 851 63.57 -10.29 -28.22
CA LYS A 851 64.29 -11.57 -28.28
C LYS A 851 64.93 -11.90 -26.94
N THR A 852 64.54 -13.03 -26.33
CA THR A 852 65.05 -13.52 -25.04
C THR A 852 65.59 -14.94 -25.20
N GLY A 853 66.90 -15.11 -25.33
CA GLY A 853 67.51 -16.44 -25.53
C GLY A 853 67.01 -17.15 -26.81
N LEU A 854 66.06 -18.08 -26.66
CA LEU A 854 65.43 -18.85 -27.74
C LEU A 854 64.05 -18.33 -28.16
N GLU A 855 63.47 -17.39 -27.41
CA GLU A 855 62.11 -16.89 -27.61
C GLU A 855 62.11 -15.55 -28.35
N ILE A 856 61.17 -15.38 -29.28
CA ILE A 856 60.98 -14.14 -30.05
C ILE A 856 59.50 -13.78 -29.96
N SER A 857 59.19 -12.62 -29.39
CA SER A 857 57.86 -12.02 -29.41
C SER A 857 57.85 -10.83 -30.36
N THR A 858 56.78 -10.69 -31.16
CA THR A 858 56.61 -9.60 -32.11
C THR A 858 55.22 -9.01 -31.96
N GLN A 859 55.13 -7.70 -31.74
CA GLN A 859 53.87 -7.01 -31.52
C GLN A 859 53.85 -5.68 -32.29
N ASN A 860 52.76 -5.40 -32.98
CA ASN A 860 52.51 -4.05 -33.50
C ASN A 860 51.97 -3.18 -32.36
N VAL A 861 52.55 -2.00 -32.17
CA VAL A 861 52.13 -1.01 -31.18
C VAL A 861 51.94 0.35 -31.87
N PHE A 862 50.98 1.13 -31.39
CA PHE A 862 50.81 2.51 -31.84
C PHE A 862 51.47 3.45 -30.83
N ILE A 863 52.38 4.32 -31.30
CA ILE A 863 52.98 5.36 -30.45
C ILE A 863 52.18 6.64 -30.68
N LYS A 864 51.68 7.25 -29.61
CA LYS A 864 51.02 8.57 -29.60
C LYS A 864 52.08 9.66 -29.37
N SER A 865 51.92 10.83 -29.99
CA SER A 865 52.85 11.98 -29.91
C SER A 865 52.84 12.67 -28.56
#